data_AF-A0A140K4M5-F1
#
_entry.id   AF-A0A140K4M5-F1
#
_cell.length_a   1.000
_cell.length_b   1.000
_cell.length_c   1.000
_cell.angle_alpha   90.00
_cell.angle_beta   90.00
_cell.angle_gamma   90.00
#
_symmetry.space_group_name_H-M   'P 1'
#
loop_
_entity.id
_entity.type
_entity.pdbx_description
1 polymer ?
#
loop_
_entity_poly.entity_id
_entity_poly.type
_entity_poly.pdbx_seq_one_letter_code
_entity_poly.pdbx_strand_id
1 'polypeptide(L)'
;MTQTPVQLENSHQSFLSANDFSDFQGNQVTPVKSVDQNRISLQNKLLFIILPTVLGSLALSSIINYRYIQARTEAKVKLQLENELVFVEETTNQLLQEKIEIDKTIELISKSLSKTQTDLKSHSLQIISPQKKVALQTITSQGNKENQEILGGAEVIAVAKLIQQKSINAESIENQLKQKNVYQKINVQNSNLIVSFVYQNRFYTLAPIANTDLVAVTSLDLPELKKTDYELISSLLFNNLLLGAGVTMIFLLTARQIFRPLISLVKTSDQIGAGNLNLLFQKKGTLETESLTQNFNYLIIKLKELLQQQQTEVQQAKIIKEIIIKIHQQIDYQNFRETIVQQIHLALKTDRVVYCQVNNLQQGEIVAESITDKYVSILGSLLKADDYIPPNRLGMVQNIEQIETALLSKSQQQQLQSWQVQAMLVAPVLVNQQLDGFLMIQSCATPRLWQPQEIDFVEQIAYQLSFAATRESLLLQQQNAELKQNQAQEKLKQEVLNLIQKIQSLYSGDLTLRANLTSDEIGKIAEAYNMSIENLQQLIANFKNTVAYVNENAIENQQIIQNLTTETVQNAEKINQTQKEIQLLNEANYLVTTHASQAEVIVKQANLKISTGNVAIARTVEEINFIQETVDVASEKIKLLGESSQEISQAVNLIARFAAQTHLLALKASIEAARAGEQGRGFAVIADEVRTLATQSAGASAEIENLVAKIQQETQAVVEVMAKGTNQVKTGAELVQQTRQSLSQVTNATSEIQQLVGAIALASHQQIINSESVIQNIADVAMTATQNTQSATQLSASLSQLCGVTEEFKQHLDKFKT
;
A
#
# COMPACT_ATOMS: atom_id res chain seq x y z
N MET A 1 -32.80 -58.29 -12.84
CA MET A 1 -34.21 -57.94 -13.18
C MET A 1 -34.30 -56.45 -13.01
N THR A 2 -34.26 -55.58 -14.02
CA THR A 2 -34.75 -55.53 -15.42
C THR A 2 -33.67 -54.81 -16.27
N GLN A 3 -32.96 -55.39 -17.26
CA GLN A 3 -33.33 -55.65 -18.68
C GLN A 3 -34.28 -54.59 -19.26
N THR A 4 -33.98 -53.83 -20.33
CA THR A 4 -33.31 -54.14 -21.61
C THR A 4 -32.97 -52.83 -22.39
N PRO A 5 -32.33 -52.83 -23.59
CA PRO A 5 -31.14 -52.03 -23.93
C PRO A 5 -31.34 -51.18 -25.21
N VAL A 6 -30.27 -50.98 -26.03
CA VAL A 6 -30.17 -50.40 -27.42
C VAL A 6 -29.37 -49.09 -27.40
N GLN A 7 -28.26 -48.86 -28.11
CA GLN A 7 -27.50 -49.60 -29.14
C GLN A 7 -26.07 -49.03 -29.17
N LEU A 8 -25.06 -49.91 -29.25
CA LEU A 8 -23.75 -49.59 -29.84
C LEU A 8 -23.91 -49.62 -31.36
N GLU A 9 -23.31 -48.68 -32.08
CA GLU A 9 -22.80 -49.01 -33.42
C GLU A 9 -21.58 -48.18 -33.81
N ASN A 10 -20.71 -48.88 -34.51
CA ASN A 10 -19.33 -48.59 -34.79
C ASN A 10 -19.14 -47.62 -35.96
N SER A 11 -17.94 -47.06 -35.98
CA SER A 11 -17.15 -46.68 -37.14
C SER A 11 -17.66 -47.20 -38.50
N HIS A 12 -17.92 -46.27 -39.41
CA HIS A 12 -17.65 -46.52 -40.82
C HIS A 12 -17.05 -45.28 -41.50
N GLN A 13 -15.91 -45.57 -42.14
CA GLN A 13 -15.30 -44.80 -43.20
C GLN A 13 -16.36 -44.39 -44.25
N SER A 14 -16.34 -43.15 -44.68
CA SER A 14 -16.82 -42.79 -46.01
C SER A 14 -15.73 -42.00 -46.72
N PHE A 15 -15.11 -42.72 -47.64
CA PHE A 15 -14.21 -42.28 -48.69
C PHE A 15 -14.57 -40.91 -49.26
N LEU A 16 -13.55 -40.06 -49.37
CA LEU A 16 -13.50 -38.98 -50.36
C LEU A 16 -13.77 -39.60 -51.74
N SER A 17 -14.92 -39.29 -52.33
CA SER A 17 -15.20 -39.59 -53.74
C SER A 17 -14.48 -38.58 -54.63
N ALA A 18 -13.71 -39.11 -55.58
CA ALA A 18 -12.85 -38.38 -56.52
C ALA A 18 -13.61 -37.69 -57.68
N ASN A 19 -14.66 -36.92 -57.40
CA ASN A 19 -15.47 -36.27 -58.45
C ASN A 19 -15.64 -34.74 -58.38
N ASP A 20 -15.00 -34.03 -57.45
CA ASP A 20 -15.07 -32.55 -57.40
C ASP A 20 -13.89 -31.85 -58.12
N PHE A 21 -13.16 -32.57 -58.97
CA PHE A 21 -11.95 -32.09 -59.67
C PHE A 21 -12.19 -31.63 -61.12
N SER A 22 -13.31 -30.95 -61.40
CA SER A 22 -13.59 -30.47 -62.77
C SER A 22 -14.00 -28.99 -62.93
N ASP A 23 -13.95 -28.17 -61.87
CA ASP A 23 -14.27 -26.72 -61.98
C ASP A 23 -13.08 -25.77 -61.70
N PHE A 24 -11.84 -26.26 -61.79
CA PHE A 24 -10.63 -25.43 -61.67
C PHE A 24 -10.28 -24.69 -62.99
N GLN A 25 -11.25 -24.01 -63.60
CA GLN A 25 -10.99 -22.96 -64.60
C GLN A 25 -12.05 -21.86 -64.50
N GLY A 26 -11.89 -20.95 -63.53
CA GLY A 26 -12.72 -19.76 -63.43
C GLY A 26 -12.43 -18.96 -62.17
N ASN A 27 -11.81 -17.79 -62.33
CA ASN A 27 -11.52 -16.80 -61.29
C ASN A 27 -12.67 -16.61 -60.27
N GLN A 28 -12.37 -16.81 -58.98
CA GLN A 28 -12.49 -15.81 -57.89
C GLN A 28 -12.19 -16.52 -56.56
N VAL A 29 -11.13 -16.10 -55.88
CA VAL A 29 -10.86 -16.51 -54.49
C VAL A 29 -11.99 -15.91 -53.63
N THR A 30 -12.99 -16.72 -53.29
CA THR A 30 -13.94 -16.36 -52.23
C THR A 30 -13.22 -16.39 -50.88
N PRO A 31 -13.34 -15.33 -50.06
CA PRO A 31 -12.70 -15.30 -48.75
C PRO A 31 -13.33 -16.37 -47.86
N VAL A 32 -12.49 -17.11 -47.14
CA VAL A 32 -12.91 -17.99 -46.04
C VAL A 32 -13.75 -17.15 -45.07
N LYS A 33 -14.99 -17.59 -44.82
CA LYS A 33 -15.94 -16.93 -43.92
C LYS A 33 -15.29 -16.67 -42.55
N SER A 34 -15.49 -15.44 -42.10
CA SER A 34 -15.12 -14.82 -40.83
C SER A 34 -15.08 -15.76 -39.62
N VAL A 35 -13.94 -15.74 -38.93
CA VAL A 35 -13.82 -16.08 -37.51
C VAL A 35 -14.72 -15.14 -36.70
N ASP A 36 -15.50 -15.72 -35.79
CA ASP A 36 -16.51 -15.10 -34.90
C ASP A 36 -16.30 -13.61 -34.55
N GLN A 37 -17.27 -12.78 -34.93
CA GLN A 37 -17.36 -11.34 -34.58
C GLN A 37 -17.69 -11.07 -33.10
N ASN A 38 -17.90 -12.10 -32.27
CA ASN A 38 -18.27 -11.97 -30.85
C ASN A 38 -17.12 -12.16 -29.85
N ARG A 39 -15.86 -12.28 -30.29
CA ARG A 39 -14.72 -12.30 -29.36
C ARG A 39 -14.34 -10.87 -28.95
N ILE A 40 -14.82 -10.46 -27.77
CA ILE A 40 -14.33 -9.29 -27.05
C ILE A 40 -12.79 -9.35 -27.01
N SER A 41 -12.11 -8.30 -27.46
CA SER A 41 -10.63 -8.25 -27.44
C SER A 41 -10.12 -8.53 -26.02
N LEU A 42 -8.95 -9.17 -25.90
CA LEU A 42 -8.32 -9.47 -24.60
C LEU A 42 -8.28 -8.22 -23.70
N GLN A 43 -8.04 -7.06 -24.31
CA GLN A 43 -8.05 -5.74 -23.68
C GLN A 43 -9.40 -5.37 -23.05
N ASN A 44 -10.52 -5.61 -23.74
CA ASN A 44 -11.86 -5.31 -23.22
C ASN A 44 -12.32 -6.33 -22.17
N LYS A 45 -11.90 -7.61 -22.27
CA LYS A 45 -12.18 -8.62 -21.23
C LYS A 45 -11.45 -8.30 -19.92
N LEU A 46 -10.17 -7.94 -19.99
CA LEU A 46 -9.40 -7.49 -18.83
C LEU A 46 -9.98 -6.22 -18.19
N LEU A 47 -10.40 -5.24 -19.00
CA LEU A 47 -11.01 -4.01 -18.51
C LEU A 47 -12.34 -4.27 -17.76
N PHE A 48 -13.20 -5.13 -18.30
CA PHE A 48 -14.49 -5.48 -17.67
C PHE A 48 -14.35 -6.29 -16.39
N ILE A 49 -13.23 -7.00 -16.19
CA ILE A 49 -12.96 -7.80 -14.99
C ILE A 49 -12.25 -6.94 -13.92
N ILE A 50 -11.27 -6.13 -14.30
CA ILE A 50 -10.42 -5.36 -13.38
C ILE A 50 -11.14 -4.11 -12.83
N LEU A 51 -11.91 -3.37 -13.66
CA LEU A 51 -12.58 -2.16 -13.18
C LEU A 51 -13.55 -2.42 -12.01
N PRO A 52 -14.50 -3.37 -12.12
CA PRO A 52 -15.49 -3.58 -11.07
C PRO A 52 -14.88 -4.18 -9.81
N THR A 53 -13.87 -5.05 -9.95
CA THR A 53 -13.19 -5.68 -8.82
C THR A 53 -12.33 -4.70 -8.04
N VAL A 54 -11.59 -3.82 -8.72
CA VAL A 54 -10.73 -2.81 -8.06
C VAL A 54 -11.55 -1.64 -7.54
N LEU A 55 -12.43 -1.03 -8.34
CA LEU A 55 -13.23 0.12 -7.90
C LEU A 55 -14.32 -0.29 -6.90
N GLY A 56 -14.92 -1.47 -7.08
CA GLY A 56 -15.95 -1.98 -6.16
C GLY A 56 -15.39 -2.29 -4.78
N SER A 57 -14.19 -2.89 -4.70
CA SER A 57 -13.54 -3.18 -3.42
C SER A 57 -13.03 -1.91 -2.71
N LEU A 58 -12.48 -0.94 -3.44
CA LEU A 58 -12.08 0.37 -2.91
C LEU A 58 -13.27 1.17 -2.36
N ALA A 59 -14.38 1.22 -3.10
CA ALA A 59 -15.59 1.94 -2.67
C ALA A 59 -16.21 1.29 -1.42
N LEU A 60 -16.30 -0.03 -1.38
CA LEU A 60 -16.85 -0.77 -0.23
C LEU A 60 -15.97 -0.63 1.00
N SER A 61 -14.64 -0.76 0.85
CA SER A 61 -13.66 -0.54 1.92
C SER A 61 -13.75 0.88 2.50
N SER A 62 -13.90 1.89 1.64
CA SER A 62 -14.00 3.29 2.08
C SER A 62 -15.29 3.59 2.85
N ILE A 63 -16.43 3.01 2.43
CA ILE A 63 -17.71 3.14 3.15
C ILE A 63 -17.66 2.47 4.53
N ILE A 64 -17.04 1.28 4.61
CA ILE A 64 -16.88 0.53 5.86
C ILE A 64 -15.92 1.28 6.80
N ASN A 65 -14.77 1.75 6.30
CA ASN A 65 -13.78 2.47 7.09
C ASN A 65 -14.33 3.81 7.62
N TYR A 66 -15.11 4.53 6.80
CA TYR A 66 -15.80 5.75 7.23
C TYR A 66 -16.78 5.49 8.38
N ARG A 67 -17.69 4.50 8.21
CA ARG A 67 -18.66 4.16 9.26
C ARG A 67 -17.99 3.72 10.56
N TYR A 68 -16.86 3.03 10.44
CA TYR A 68 -16.08 2.56 11.57
C TYR A 68 -15.39 3.70 12.34
N ILE A 69 -14.72 4.62 11.64
CA ILE A 69 -14.05 5.78 12.24
C ILE A 69 -15.08 6.70 12.92
N GLN A 70 -16.23 6.92 12.28
CA GLN A 70 -17.32 7.72 12.83
C GLN A 70 -17.87 7.10 14.14
N ALA A 71 -18.17 5.80 14.12
CA ALA A 71 -18.68 5.10 15.30
C ALA A 71 -17.66 5.08 16.46
N ARG A 72 -16.36 4.92 16.17
CA ARG A 72 -15.29 4.95 17.18
C ARG A 72 -15.14 6.32 17.82
N THR A 73 -15.19 7.39 17.01
CA THR A 73 -15.02 8.77 17.50
C THR A 73 -16.21 9.18 18.37
N GLU A 74 -17.45 8.84 17.97
CA GLU A 74 -18.64 9.05 18.81
C GLU A 74 -18.57 8.26 20.13
N ALA A 75 -18.10 7.00 20.10
CA ALA A 75 -18.00 6.16 21.30
C ALA A 75 -16.97 6.67 22.30
N LYS A 76 -15.78 7.09 21.83
CA LYS A 76 -14.70 7.62 22.69
C LYS A 76 -15.11 8.91 23.40
N VAL A 77 -15.74 9.82 22.67
CA VAL A 77 -16.24 11.10 23.23
C VAL A 77 -17.38 10.87 24.22
N LYS A 78 -18.30 9.94 23.92
CA LYS A 78 -19.39 9.59 24.85
C LYS A 78 -18.85 9.04 26.18
N LEU A 79 -17.92 8.09 26.12
CA LEU A 79 -17.32 7.48 27.31
C LEU A 79 -16.55 8.52 28.15
N GLN A 80 -15.86 9.44 27.50
CA GLN A 80 -15.15 10.52 28.19
C GLN A 80 -16.11 11.48 28.93
N LEU A 81 -17.23 11.86 28.31
CA LEU A 81 -18.26 12.69 28.94
C LEU A 81 -18.93 11.99 30.14
N GLU A 82 -19.12 10.67 30.06
CA GLU A 82 -19.66 9.87 31.18
C GLU A 82 -18.65 9.79 32.34
N ASN A 83 -17.36 9.57 32.08
CA ASN A 83 -16.32 9.51 33.12
C ASN A 83 -16.16 10.85 33.86
N GLU A 84 -16.26 11.99 33.18
CA GLU A 84 -16.22 13.30 33.84
C GLU A 84 -17.40 13.49 34.81
N LEU A 85 -18.58 12.97 34.48
CA LEU A 85 -19.77 13.03 35.34
C LEU A 85 -19.62 12.17 36.59
N VAL A 86 -19.11 10.94 36.42
CA VAL A 86 -18.82 10.03 37.55
C VAL A 86 -17.80 10.67 38.49
N PHE A 87 -16.74 11.27 37.94
CA PHE A 87 -15.74 11.98 38.74
C PHE A 87 -16.33 13.14 39.54
N VAL A 88 -17.20 13.96 38.93
CA VAL A 88 -17.90 15.05 39.64
C VAL A 88 -18.79 14.51 40.75
N GLU A 89 -19.54 13.43 40.49
CA GLU A 89 -20.42 12.79 41.47
C GLU A 89 -19.63 12.27 42.68
N GLU A 90 -18.60 11.45 42.45
CA GLU A 90 -17.80 10.84 43.52
C GLU A 90 -17.05 11.89 44.34
N THR A 91 -16.42 12.86 43.68
CA THR A 91 -15.68 13.94 44.34
C THR A 91 -16.61 14.81 45.19
N THR A 92 -17.81 15.12 44.68
CA THR A 92 -18.79 15.92 45.44
C THR A 92 -19.30 15.15 46.66
N ASN A 93 -19.57 13.85 46.51
CA ASN A 93 -20.00 13.00 47.61
C ASN A 93 -18.93 12.90 48.72
N GLN A 94 -17.66 12.76 48.34
CA GLN A 94 -16.54 12.70 49.28
C GLN A 94 -16.38 14.01 50.05
N LEU A 95 -16.41 15.16 49.36
CA LEU A 95 -16.25 16.48 49.99
C LEU A 95 -17.45 16.88 50.87
N LEU A 96 -18.66 16.40 50.54
CA LEU A 96 -19.84 16.58 51.39
C LEU A 96 -19.78 15.74 52.68
N GLN A 97 -19.21 14.53 52.64
CA GLN A 97 -18.97 13.73 53.84
C GLN A 97 -18.00 14.42 54.81
N GLU A 98 -17.07 15.22 54.30
CA GLU A 98 -16.13 16.03 55.08
C GLU A 98 -16.74 17.33 55.65
N LYS A 99 -18.05 17.57 55.45
CA LYS A 99 -18.77 18.81 55.83
C LYS A 99 -18.21 20.09 55.21
N ILE A 100 -17.59 20.00 54.04
CA ILE A 100 -17.13 21.18 53.30
C ILE A 100 -18.35 21.88 52.70
N GLU A 101 -18.38 23.22 52.77
CA GLU A 101 -19.43 24.03 52.14
C GLU A 101 -19.52 23.73 50.63
N ILE A 102 -20.74 23.58 50.12
CA ILE A 102 -21.03 23.25 48.73
C ILE A 102 -20.29 24.19 47.76
N ASP A 103 -20.18 25.47 48.09
CA ASP A 103 -19.50 26.46 47.25
C ASP A 103 -17.99 26.19 47.12
N LYS A 104 -17.32 25.78 48.22
CA LYS A 104 -15.91 25.36 48.19
C LYS A 104 -15.70 24.03 47.47
N THR A 105 -16.65 23.11 47.60
CA THR A 105 -16.65 21.83 46.88
C THR A 105 -16.72 22.06 45.37
N ILE A 106 -17.62 22.95 44.92
CA ILE A 106 -17.75 23.37 43.52
C ILE A 106 -16.47 24.03 43.02
N GLU A 107 -15.83 24.89 43.83
CA GLU A 107 -14.56 25.54 43.49
C GLU A 107 -13.43 24.51 43.26
N LEU A 108 -13.26 23.55 44.17
CA LEU A 108 -12.24 22.49 44.09
C LEU A 108 -12.44 21.57 42.88
N ILE A 109 -13.68 21.15 42.63
CA ILE A 109 -14.05 20.35 41.45
C ILE A 109 -13.73 21.12 40.18
N SER A 110 -14.07 22.41 40.12
CA SER A 110 -13.78 23.25 38.97
C SER A 110 -12.28 23.41 38.70
N LYS A 111 -11.47 23.48 39.75
CA LYS A 111 -10.02 23.57 39.65
C LYS A 111 -9.39 22.25 39.18
N SER A 112 -9.94 21.11 39.61
CA SER A 112 -9.48 19.79 39.17
C SER A 112 -9.81 19.55 37.69
N LEU A 113 -11.03 19.86 37.28
CA LEU A 113 -11.52 19.63 35.91
C LEU A 113 -10.95 20.60 34.87
N SER A 114 -10.55 21.81 35.28
CA SER A 114 -9.85 22.74 34.38
C SER A 114 -8.49 22.19 33.88
N LYS A 115 -7.90 21.22 34.58
CA LYS A 115 -6.63 20.58 34.18
C LYS A 115 -6.80 19.39 33.23
N THR A 116 -8.00 18.83 33.12
CA THR A 116 -8.29 17.62 32.32
C THR A 116 -8.92 17.94 30.96
N GLN A 117 -9.03 19.22 30.60
CA GLN A 117 -9.86 19.67 29.50
C GLN A 117 -9.41 19.19 28.12
N THR A 118 -10.39 18.74 27.34
CA THR A 118 -10.28 18.36 25.93
C THR A 118 -10.26 19.59 25.02
N ASP A 119 -9.55 19.50 23.88
CA ASP A 119 -9.44 20.53 22.83
C ASP A 119 -10.77 20.87 22.11
N LEU A 120 -11.93 20.40 22.60
CA LEU A 120 -13.24 20.58 21.97
C LEU A 120 -13.87 21.91 22.41
N LYS A 121 -14.16 22.80 21.45
CA LYS A 121 -14.58 24.19 21.75
C LYS A 121 -16.00 24.28 22.27
N SER A 122 -16.90 23.40 21.83
CA SER A 122 -18.30 23.38 22.28
C SER A 122 -18.53 22.53 23.52
N HIS A 123 -17.51 21.84 24.05
CA HIS A 123 -17.65 21.04 25.26
C HIS A 123 -17.91 21.95 26.48
N SER A 124 -18.95 21.62 27.26
CA SER A 124 -19.29 22.33 28.49
C SER A 124 -19.73 21.37 29.57
N LEU A 125 -19.25 21.59 30.79
CA LEU A 125 -19.75 20.94 32.00
C LEU A 125 -20.44 22.00 32.88
N GLN A 126 -21.68 21.75 33.29
CA GLN A 126 -22.46 22.62 34.17
C GLN A 126 -22.87 21.88 35.46
N ILE A 127 -22.68 22.53 36.61
CA ILE A 127 -23.33 22.12 37.86
C ILE A 127 -24.56 22.98 38.02
N ILE A 128 -25.74 22.37 37.97
CA ILE A 128 -27.01 23.08 37.92
C ILE A 128 -27.85 22.84 39.17
N SER A 129 -28.64 23.84 39.54
CA SER A 129 -29.73 23.69 40.51
C SER A 129 -31.07 23.71 39.75
N PRO A 130 -31.73 22.55 39.55
CA PRO A 130 -32.97 22.48 38.78
C PRO A 130 -34.14 23.24 39.44
N GLN A 131 -34.08 23.40 40.77
CA GLN A 131 -35.02 24.17 41.58
C GLN A 131 -34.88 25.68 41.29
N LYS A 132 -33.64 26.19 41.36
CA LYS A 132 -33.33 27.61 41.12
C LYS A 132 -33.28 27.98 39.63
N LYS A 133 -33.26 26.99 38.73
CA LYS A 133 -33.15 27.15 37.26
C LYS A 133 -31.88 27.89 36.81
N VAL A 134 -30.79 27.74 37.56
CA VAL A 134 -29.49 28.40 37.30
C VAL A 134 -28.39 27.35 37.26
N ALA A 135 -27.41 27.53 36.37
CA ALA A 135 -26.13 26.84 36.42
C ALA A 135 -25.23 27.57 37.41
N LEU A 136 -24.97 26.95 38.56
CA LEU A 136 -24.11 27.52 39.61
C LEU A 136 -22.70 27.70 39.08
N GLN A 137 -22.21 26.71 38.33
CA GLN A 137 -20.91 26.73 37.69
C GLN A 137 -21.00 26.18 36.28
N THR A 138 -20.34 26.85 35.33
CA THR A 138 -20.13 26.39 33.95
C THR A 138 -18.64 26.38 33.66
N ILE A 139 -18.12 25.21 33.28
CA ILE A 139 -16.74 24.94 32.94
C ILE A 139 -16.69 24.70 31.43
N THR A 140 -15.93 25.51 30.71
CA THR A 140 -15.76 25.42 29.25
C THR A 140 -14.28 25.58 28.89
N SER A 141 -13.87 25.20 27.68
CA SER A 141 -12.47 25.36 27.20
C SER A 141 -12.00 26.82 27.15
N GLN A 142 -12.91 27.79 27.30
CA GLN A 142 -12.63 29.22 27.37
C GLN A 142 -12.55 29.77 28.81
N GLY A 143 -12.69 28.91 29.82
CA GLY A 143 -12.64 29.26 31.24
C GLY A 143 -13.94 28.95 32.01
N ASN A 144 -13.92 29.27 33.30
CA ASN A 144 -15.00 29.00 34.25
C ASN A 144 -15.88 30.25 34.43
N LYS A 145 -17.21 30.07 34.46
CA LYS A 145 -18.19 31.14 34.68
C LYS A 145 -19.26 30.70 35.69
N GLU A 146 -19.57 31.57 36.63
CA GLU A 146 -20.62 31.37 37.65
C GLU A 146 -21.96 31.93 37.18
N ASN A 147 -23.06 31.40 37.75
CA ASN A 147 -24.43 31.90 37.57
C ASN A 147 -24.85 32.12 36.10
N GLN A 148 -24.67 31.08 35.29
CA GLN A 148 -25.07 31.09 33.89
C GLN A 148 -26.45 30.47 33.69
N GLU A 149 -27.06 30.69 32.52
CA GLU A 149 -28.23 29.93 32.10
C GLU A 149 -27.84 28.46 31.85
N ILE A 150 -28.80 27.56 32.10
CA ILE A 150 -28.63 26.13 31.85
C ILE A 150 -28.70 25.88 30.34
N LEU A 151 -27.63 25.33 29.77
CA LEU A 151 -27.55 24.99 28.36
C LEU A 151 -28.60 23.92 28.03
N GLY A 152 -29.42 24.16 27.00
CA GLY A 152 -30.57 23.31 26.65
C GLY A 152 -31.88 23.68 27.37
N GLY A 153 -31.86 24.68 28.26
CA GLY A 153 -33.05 25.36 28.76
C GLY A 153 -34.04 24.46 29.50
N ALA A 154 -35.34 24.68 29.28
CA ALA A 154 -36.42 24.03 30.03
C ALA A 154 -36.41 22.50 29.92
N GLU A 155 -35.94 21.94 28.81
CA GLU A 155 -35.93 20.49 28.59
C GLU A 155 -34.84 19.80 29.41
N VAL A 156 -33.62 20.34 29.44
CA VAL A 156 -32.56 19.82 30.31
C VAL A 156 -32.94 19.95 31.78
N ILE A 157 -33.60 21.04 32.17
CA ILE A 157 -34.15 21.22 33.53
C ILE A 157 -35.22 20.17 33.84
N ALA A 158 -36.07 19.83 32.87
CA ALA A 158 -37.10 18.81 33.06
C ALA A 158 -36.48 17.43 33.31
N VAL A 159 -35.46 17.05 32.54
CA VAL A 159 -34.71 15.79 32.77
C VAL A 159 -33.99 15.82 34.11
N ALA A 160 -33.33 16.93 34.46
CA ALA A 160 -32.63 17.10 35.73
C ALA A 160 -33.56 16.98 36.96
N LYS A 161 -34.80 17.46 36.87
CA LYS A 161 -35.81 17.27 37.93
C LYS A 161 -36.30 15.83 38.03
N LEU A 162 -36.37 15.14 36.89
CA LEU A 162 -36.88 13.79 36.78
C LEU A 162 -35.89 12.80 37.41
N ILE A 163 -34.58 12.97 37.17
CA ILE A 163 -33.52 12.14 37.77
C ILE A 163 -33.33 12.35 39.29
N GLN A 164 -33.80 13.49 39.85
CA GLN A 164 -33.72 13.78 41.29
C GLN A 164 -34.85 13.12 42.11
N GLN A 165 -35.84 12.51 41.48
CA GLN A 165 -36.94 11.88 42.20
C GLN A 165 -36.45 10.61 42.91
N LYS A 166 -36.45 10.61 44.25
CA LYS A 166 -35.98 9.50 45.11
C LYS A 166 -36.60 8.12 44.86
N SER A 167 -37.65 8.01 44.05
CA SER A 167 -38.44 6.77 43.86
C SER A 167 -38.57 6.33 42.40
N ILE A 168 -37.88 6.99 41.46
CA ILE A 168 -37.97 6.65 40.03
C ILE A 168 -36.85 5.69 39.63
N ASN A 169 -37.18 4.63 38.90
CA ASN A 169 -36.19 3.71 38.33
C ASN A 169 -35.82 4.14 36.90
N ALA A 170 -34.63 3.75 36.46
CA ALA A 170 -34.10 4.09 35.13
C ALA A 170 -35.02 3.72 33.96
N GLU A 171 -35.73 2.59 34.06
CA GLU A 171 -36.69 2.15 33.04
C GLU A 171 -37.91 3.09 32.94
N SER A 172 -38.39 3.63 34.06
CA SER A 172 -39.44 4.65 34.08
C SER A 172 -38.97 5.97 33.49
N ILE A 173 -37.73 6.38 33.78
CA ILE A 173 -37.10 7.57 33.20
C ILE A 173 -37.03 7.45 31.67
N GLU A 174 -36.48 6.34 31.18
CA GLU A 174 -36.31 6.12 29.74
C GLU A 174 -37.66 6.14 29.00
N ASN A 175 -38.69 5.50 29.58
CA ASN A 175 -40.04 5.49 29.02
C ASN A 175 -40.68 6.89 28.99
N GLN A 176 -40.54 7.69 30.06
CA GLN A 176 -41.07 9.06 30.10
C GLN A 176 -40.35 9.98 29.11
N LEU A 177 -39.04 9.82 28.92
CA LEU A 177 -38.28 10.57 27.93
C LEU A 177 -38.68 10.18 26.50
N LYS A 178 -38.82 8.88 26.22
CA LYS A 178 -39.28 8.39 24.90
C LYS A 178 -40.67 8.92 24.53
N GLN A 179 -41.58 9.04 25.50
CA GLN A 179 -42.94 9.56 25.25
C GLN A 179 -42.97 11.02 24.78
N LYS A 180 -41.98 11.85 25.13
CA LYS A 180 -41.97 13.27 24.77
C LYS A 180 -41.53 13.56 23.32
N ASN A 181 -41.00 12.57 22.58
CA ASN A 181 -40.55 12.69 21.17
C ASN A 181 -39.55 13.81 20.82
N VAL A 182 -39.10 14.61 21.79
CA VAL A 182 -38.15 15.72 21.59
C VAL A 182 -36.69 15.29 21.79
N TYR A 183 -36.44 14.15 22.43
CA TYR A 183 -35.10 13.61 22.69
C TYR A 183 -34.76 12.48 21.71
N GLN A 184 -33.50 12.41 21.29
CA GLN A 184 -32.96 11.34 20.43
C GLN A 184 -31.82 10.60 21.13
N LYS A 185 -31.48 9.37 20.69
CA LYS A 185 -30.39 8.54 21.26
C LYS A 185 -30.43 8.48 22.82
N ILE A 186 -31.60 8.28 23.40
CA ILE A 186 -31.79 8.22 24.87
C ILE A 186 -31.10 6.97 25.43
N ASN A 187 -30.33 7.14 26.49
CA ASN A 187 -29.66 6.08 27.22
C ASN A 187 -29.75 6.37 28.72
N VAL A 188 -30.17 5.39 29.53
CA VAL A 188 -30.22 5.55 30.99
C VAL A 188 -29.47 4.39 31.64
N GLN A 189 -28.45 4.69 32.44
CA GLN A 189 -27.66 3.69 33.16
C GLN A 189 -28.21 3.48 34.58
N ASN A 190 -28.46 2.22 34.95
CA ASN A 190 -29.10 1.87 36.24
C ASN A 190 -28.22 2.07 37.48
N SER A 191 -26.90 1.92 37.37
CA SER A 191 -26.00 1.90 38.53
C SER A 191 -25.84 3.28 39.19
N ASN A 192 -25.71 4.33 38.38
CA ASN A 192 -25.45 5.70 38.82
C ASN A 192 -26.52 6.70 38.33
N LEU A 193 -27.60 6.19 37.72
CA LEU A 193 -28.73 6.98 37.21
C LEU A 193 -28.28 8.08 36.22
N ILE A 194 -27.30 7.74 35.38
CA ILE A 194 -26.78 8.62 34.33
C ILE A 194 -27.74 8.60 33.14
N VAL A 195 -28.21 9.78 32.72
CA VAL A 195 -29.12 9.94 31.59
C VAL A 195 -28.43 10.69 30.47
N SER A 196 -28.25 10.04 29.32
CA SER A 196 -27.75 10.65 28.10
C SER A 196 -28.83 10.78 27.06
N PHE A 197 -28.84 11.91 26.32
CA PHE A 197 -29.74 12.12 25.20
C PHE A 197 -29.21 13.20 24.26
N VAL A 198 -29.77 13.24 23.05
CA VAL A 198 -29.55 14.30 22.07
C VAL A 198 -30.77 15.20 22.03
N TYR A 199 -30.53 16.50 22.16
CA TYR A 199 -31.56 17.54 22.04
C TYR A 199 -30.98 18.74 21.27
N GLN A 200 -31.72 19.30 20.32
CA GLN A 200 -31.28 20.42 19.48
C GLN A 200 -29.87 20.25 18.88
N ASN A 201 -29.56 19.03 18.40
CA ASN A 201 -28.27 18.70 17.79
C ASN A 201 -27.05 18.83 18.73
N ARG A 202 -27.30 18.78 20.03
CA ARG A 202 -26.30 18.79 21.08
C ARG A 202 -26.49 17.53 21.93
N PHE A 203 -25.40 16.85 22.25
CA PHE A 203 -25.41 15.68 23.13
C PHE A 203 -25.36 16.16 24.56
N TYR A 204 -26.20 15.58 25.42
CA TYR A 204 -26.29 15.89 26.84
C TYR A 204 -26.13 14.60 27.64
N THR A 205 -25.37 14.66 28.73
CA THR A 205 -25.34 13.62 29.75
C THR A 205 -25.54 14.27 31.11
N LEU A 206 -26.40 13.69 31.94
CA LEU A 206 -26.78 14.21 33.25
C LEU A 206 -26.59 13.14 34.32
N ALA A 207 -26.13 13.55 35.50
CA ALA A 207 -26.04 12.70 36.69
C ALA A 207 -26.49 13.48 37.95
N PRO A 208 -27.32 12.90 38.82
CA PRO A 208 -27.68 13.53 40.08
C PRO A 208 -26.49 13.55 41.05
N ILE A 209 -26.31 14.63 41.80
CA ILE A 209 -25.30 14.68 42.86
C ILE A 209 -25.96 14.20 44.16
N ALA A 210 -25.53 13.05 44.66
CA ALA A 210 -26.20 12.39 45.78
C ALA A 210 -26.27 13.26 47.04
N ASN A 211 -27.38 13.16 47.77
CA ASN A 211 -27.68 13.96 48.97
C ASN A 211 -27.75 15.48 48.75
N THR A 212 -27.88 15.95 47.51
CA THR A 212 -28.06 17.37 47.18
C THR A 212 -29.21 17.60 46.20
N ASP A 213 -29.58 18.88 46.04
CA ASP A 213 -30.53 19.33 45.01
C ASP A 213 -29.83 19.68 43.69
N LEU A 214 -28.60 19.22 43.48
CA LEU A 214 -27.78 19.56 42.32
C LEU A 214 -27.72 18.42 41.30
N VAL A 215 -27.45 18.80 40.04
CA VAL A 215 -27.23 17.89 38.92
C VAL A 215 -26.00 18.35 38.16
N ALA A 216 -25.13 17.41 37.81
CA ALA A 216 -24.05 17.66 36.87
C ALA A 216 -24.54 17.38 35.44
N VAL A 217 -24.19 18.26 34.51
CA VAL A 217 -24.61 18.20 33.10
C VAL A 217 -23.40 18.42 32.20
N THR A 218 -23.03 17.44 31.40
CA THR A 218 -22.07 17.63 30.31
C THR A 218 -22.83 17.81 29.00
N SER A 219 -22.33 18.68 28.11
CA SER A 219 -22.90 18.81 26.77
C SER A 219 -21.88 19.19 25.70
N LEU A 220 -22.15 18.76 24.46
CA LEU A 220 -21.27 18.93 23.30
C LEU A 220 -22.08 19.06 21.99
N ASP A 221 -21.69 19.97 21.09
CA ASP A 221 -22.34 20.13 19.79
C ASP A 221 -21.98 18.98 18.84
N LEU A 222 -22.99 18.24 18.36
CA LEU A 222 -22.80 17.19 17.36
C LEU A 222 -22.24 17.74 16.02
N PRO A 223 -22.56 18.99 15.58
CA PRO A 223 -21.91 19.60 14.42
C PRO A 223 -20.39 19.74 14.53
N GLU A 224 -19.83 19.92 15.73
CA GLU A 224 -18.37 20.03 15.90
C GLU A 224 -17.68 18.68 15.66
N LEU A 225 -18.33 17.58 16.06
CA LEU A 225 -17.89 16.21 15.71
C LEU A 225 -17.99 15.94 14.20
N LYS A 226 -18.98 16.53 13.51
CA LYS A 226 -19.20 16.36 12.06
C LYS A 226 -18.34 17.26 11.16
N LYS A 227 -17.76 18.35 11.69
CA LYS A 227 -17.00 19.31 10.86
C LYS A 227 -15.68 18.71 10.36
N THR A 228 -15.13 17.75 11.09
CA THR A 228 -13.96 16.94 10.71
C THR A 228 -14.29 15.84 9.70
N ASP A 229 -15.56 15.43 9.58
CA ASP A 229 -15.99 14.34 8.68
C ASP A 229 -16.01 14.76 7.20
N TYR A 230 -16.37 16.01 6.88
CA TYR A 230 -16.47 16.47 5.49
C TYR A 230 -15.10 16.61 4.80
N GLU A 231 -14.07 17.05 5.53
CA GLU A 231 -12.70 17.11 5.02
C GLU A 231 -12.12 15.70 4.79
N LEU A 232 -12.42 14.76 5.68
CA LEU A 232 -12.00 13.36 5.54
C LEU A 232 -12.71 12.65 4.38
N ILE A 233 -14.03 12.81 4.25
CA ILE A 233 -14.82 12.23 3.16
C ILE A 233 -14.35 12.78 1.81
N SER A 234 -14.17 14.10 1.70
CA SER A 234 -13.71 14.72 0.46
C SER A 234 -12.28 14.32 0.12
N SER A 235 -11.38 14.23 1.11
CA SER A 235 -10.01 13.73 0.93
C SER A 235 -9.98 12.27 0.47
N LEU A 236 -10.73 11.37 1.10
CA LEU A 236 -10.78 9.95 0.76
C LEU A 236 -11.44 9.73 -0.60
N LEU A 237 -12.54 10.41 -0.91
CA LEU A 237 -13.18 10.34 -2.22
C LEU A 237 -12.27 10.89 -3.31
N PHE A 238 -11.60 12.02 -3.07
CA PHE A 238 -10.69 12.62 -4.03
C PHE A 238 -9.47 11.73 -4.29
N ASN A 239 -8.80 11.22 -3.24
CA ASN A 239 -7.65 10.33 -3.37
C ASN A 239 -8.01 9.00 -4.04
N ASN A 240 -9.17 8.42 -3.73
CA ASN A 240 -9.63 7.19 -4.39
C ASN A 240 -10.06 7.41 -5.84
N LEU A 241 -10.71 8.55 -6.14
CA LEU A 241 -11.02 8.91 -7.53
C LEU A 241 -9.73 9.14 -8.32
N LEU A 242 -8.73 9.79 -7.70
CA LEU A 242 -7.42 10.04 -8.30
C LEU A 242 -6.62 8.75 -8.52
N LEU A 243 -6.59 7.83 -7.55
CA LEU A 243 -5.97 6.51 -7.68
C LEU A 243 -6.69 5.64 -8.69
N GLY A 244 -8.02 5.59 -8.63
CA GLY A 244 -8.85 4.85 -9.58
C GLY A 244 -8.67 5.36 -11.01
N ALA A 245 -8.69 6.68 -11.20
CA ALA A 245 -8.41 7.33 -12.48
C ALA A 245 -6.95 7.09 -12.92
N GLY A 246 -5.99 7.13 -12.00
CA GLY A 246 -4.58 6.86 -12.25
C GLY A 246 -4.35 5.43 -12.73
N VAL A 247 -4.87 4.43 -12.03
CA VAL A 247 -4.75 3.01 -12.40
C VAL A 247 -5.45 2.72 -13.71
N THR A 248 -6.67 3.25 -13.92
CA THR A 248 -7.37 3.08 -15.21
C THR A 248 -6.68 3.81 -16.35
N MET A 249 -6.13 5.00 -16.12
CA MET A 249 -5.38 5.75 -17.12
C MET A 249 -4.06 5.04 -17.46
N ILE A 250 -3.29 4.58 -16.47
CA ILE A 250 -2.06 3.81 -16.68
C ILE A 250 -2.37 2.51 -17.42
N PHE A 251 -3.42 1.78 -17.04
CA PHE A 251 -3.84 0.57 -17.74
C PHE A 251 -4.30 0.85 -19.18
N LEU A 252 -5.13 1.87 -19.39
CA LEU A 252 -5.59 2.25 -20.73
C LEU A 252 -4.43 2.74 -21.61
N LEU A 253 -3.46 3.45 -21.03
CA LEU A 253 -2.26 3.92 -21.73
C LEU A 253 -1.36 2.73 -22.10
N THR A 254 -0.96 1.89 -21.15
CA THR A 254 -0.11 0.71 -21.38
C THR A 254 -0.75 -0.30 -22.32
N ALA A 255 -2.03 -0.63 -22.11
CA ALA A 255 -2.75 -1.53 -23.00
C ALA A 255 -2.95 -0.93 -24.40
N ARG A 256 -3.16 0.39 -24.54
CA ARG A 256 -3.15 1.05 -25.86
C ARG A 256 -1.78 0.96 -26.52
N GLN A 257 -0.71 1.17 -25.77
CA GLN A 257 0.65 1.30 -26.27
C GLN A 257 1.20 -0.04 -26.76
N ILE A 258 0.83 -1.15 -26.11
CA ILE A 258 1.30 -2.50 -26.44
C ILE A 258 0.37 -3.20 -27.44
N PHE A 259 -0.94 -3.24 -27.19
CA PHE A 259 -1.83 -4.12 -27.96
C PHE A 259 -2.33 -3.53 -29.28
N ARG A 260 -2.51 -2.21 -29.39
CA ARG A 260 -3.00 -1.62 -30.65
C ARG A 260 -2.02 -1.80 -31.82
N PRO A 261 -0.70 -1.58 -31.65
CA PRO A 261 0.26 -1.84 -32.72
C PRO A 261 0.26 -3.31 -33.15
N LEU A 262 0.25 -4.24 -32.19
CA LEU A 262 0.25 -5.69 -32.46
C LEU A 262 -1.02 -6.18 -33.17
N ILE A 263 -2.21 -5.76 -32.72
CA ILE A 263 -3.48 -6.14 -33.37
C ILE A 263 -3.56 -5.53 -34.78
N SER A 264 -3.07 -4.31 -34.95
CA SER A 264 -2.95 -3.68 -36.28
C SER A 264 -1.97 -4.44 -37.16
N LEU A 265 -0.85 -4.93 -36.59
CA LEU A 265 0.15 -5.73 -37.28
C LEU A 265 -0.46 -7.02 -37.82
N VAL A 266 -1.15 -7.78 -36.97
CA VAL A 266 -1.81 -9.04 -37.34
C VAL A 266 -2.88 -8.82 -38.41
N LYS A 267 -3.79 -7.85 -38.20
CA LYS A 267 -4.89 -7.60 -39.14
C LYS A 267 -4.44 -7.12 -40.52
N THR A 268 -3.35 -6.35 -40.58
CA THR A 268 -2.81 -5.87 -41.86
C THR A 268 -1.93 -6.95 -42.50
N SER A 269 -1.24 -7.78 -41.71
CA SER A 269 -0.56 -8.98 -42.19
C SER A 269 -1.52 -9.94 -42.90
N ASP A 270 -2.73 -10.14 -42.35
CA ASP A 270 -3.78 -10.93 -43.02
C ASP A 270 -4.19 -10.33 -44.40
N GLN A 271 -4.25 -9.01 -44.51
CA GLN A 271 -4.56 -8.33 -45.77
C GLN A 271 -3.41 -8.41 -46.79
N ILE A 272 -2.17 -8.41 -46.32
CA ILE A 272 -0.97 -8.59 -47.15
C ILE A 272 -0.87 -10.03 -47.63
N GLY A 273 -1.13 -11.01 -46.75
CA GLY A 273 -1.25 -12.42 -47.10
C GLY A 273 -2.37 -12.69 -48.11
N ALA A 274 -3.41 -11.86 -48.13
CA ALA A 274 -4.48 -11.87 -49.15
C ALA A 274 -4.12 -11.14 -50.46
N GLY A 275 -2.87 -10.69 -50.65
CA GLY A 275 -2.35 -10.14 -51.91
C GLY A 275 -2.30 -8.61 -52.01
N ASN A 276 -2.66 -7.87 -50.95
CA ASN A 276 -2.60 -6.39 -50.96
C ASN A 276 -1.25 -5.87 -50.48
N LEU A 277 -0.27 -5.77 -51.39
CA LEU A 277 1.11 -5.36 -51.11
C LEU A 277 1.35 -3.83 -51.02
N ASN A 278 0.30 -3.02 -51.10
CA ASN A 278 0.42 -1.56 -51.05
C ASN A 278 0.33 -0.99 -49.63
N LEU A 279 0.10 -1.84 -48.63
CA LEU A 279 -0.08 -1.45 -47.25
C LEU A 279 1.26 -1.51 -46.51
N LEU A 280 1.77 -0.35 -46.11
CA LEU A 280 2.90 -0.22 -45.20
C LEU A 280 2.41 0.25 -43.84
N PHE A 281 2.92 -0.36 -42.79
CA PHE A 281 2.66 0.01 -41.42
C PHE A 281 3.20 1.40 -41.08
N GLN A 282 2.48 2.14 -40.25
CA GLN A 282 2.96 3.40 -39.68
C GLN A 282 3.77 3.09 -38.41
N LYS A 283 4.94 3.73 -38.22
CA LYS A 283 5.73 3.61 -36.97
C LYS A 283 4.92 4.16 -35.80
N LYS A 284 4.33 3.28 -34.97
CA LYS A 284 3.65 3.62 -33.73
C LYS A 284 3.83 2.48 -32.73
N GLY A 285 4.39 2.75 -31.56
CA GLY A 285 4.44 1.78 -30.45
C GLY A 285 5.68 1.96 -29.56
N THR A 286 6.05 0.91 -28.83
CA THR A 286 7.33 0.83 -28.10
C THR A 286 8.50 0.58 -29.07
N LEU A 287 9.73 0.77 -28.61
CA LEU A 287 10.96 0.66 -29.41
C LEU A 287 11.10 -0.72 -30.09
N GLU A 288 10.64 -1.77 -29.41
CA GLU A 288 10.60 -3.16 -29.90
C GLU A 288 9.52 -3.34 -30.97
N THR A 289 8.31 -2.82 -30.75
CA THR A 289 7.23 -2.89 -31.75
C THR A 289 7.49 -2.03 -32.98
N GLU A 290 8.19 -0.90 -32.82
CA GLU A 290 8.63 -0.06 -33.94
C GLU A 290 9.72 -0.74 -34.76
N SER A 291 10.68 -1.39 -34.11
CA SER A 291 11.70 -2.21 -34.78
C SER A 291 11.05 -3.36 -35.57
N LEU A 292 10.10 -4.06 -34.95
CA LEU A 292 9.34 -5.12 -35.62
C LEU A 292 8.53 -4.60 -36.82
N THR A 293 7.89 -3.44 -36.66
CA THR A 293 7.12 -2.77 -37.72
C THR A 293 8.01 -2.35 -38.88
N GLN A 294 9.20 -1.85 -38.60
CA GLN A 294 10.19 -1.46 -39.61
C GLN A 294 10.69 -2.66 -40.39
N ASN A 295 11.05 -3.73 -39.70
CA ASN A 295 11.46 -4.97 -40.34
C ASN A 295 10.34 -5.49 -41.24
N PHE A 296 9.11 -5.54 -40.75
CA PHE A 296 7.98 -6.03 -41.52
C PHE A 296 7.66 -5.16 -42.74
N ASN A 297 7.73 -3.83 -42.62
CA ASN A 297 7.61 -2.92 -43.78
C ASN A 297 8.70 -3.13 -44.81
N TYR A 298 9.94 -3.31 -44.35
CA TYR A 298 11.07 -3.58 -45.22
C TYR A 298 10.83 -4.86 -46.05
N LEU A 299 10.28 -5.91 -45.43
CA LEU A 299 9.89 -7.14 -46.11
C LEU A 299 8.87 -6.88 -47.24
N ILE A 300 7.85 -6.08 -46.97
CA ILE A 300 6.79 -5.77 -47.94
C ILE A 300 7.34 -4.97 -49.13
N ILE A 301 8.15 -3.95 -48.86
CA ILE A 301 8.77 -3.12 -49.91
C ILE A 301 9.66 -3.98 -50.81
N LYS A 302 10.52 -4.81 -50.21
CA LYS A 302 11.40 -5.68 -50.98
C LYS A 302 10.64 -6.71 -51.80
N LEU A 303 9.59 -7.31 -51.25
CA LEU A 303 8.71 -8.22 -51.97
C LEU A 303 8.03 -7.54 -53.17
N LYS A 304 7.57 -6.30 -53.00
CA LYS A 304 6.95 -5.51 -54.08
C LYS A 304 7.93 -5.17 -55.19
N GLU A 305 9.16 -4.76 -54.85
CA GLU A 305 10.22 -4.49 -55.82
C GLU A 305 10.55 -5.75 -56.65
N LEU A 306 10.69 -6.90 -56.01
CA LEU A 306 11.00 -8.17 -56.68
C LEU A 306 9.91 -8.60 -57.68
N LEU A 307 8.63 -8.45 -57.30
CA LEU A 307 7.51 -8.78 -58.20
C LEU A 307 7.43 -7.83 -59.40
N GLN A 308 7.74 -6.55 -59.20
CA GLN A 308 7.66 -5.53 -60.24
C GLN A 308 8.83 -5.61 -61.23
N GLN A 309 10.03 -5.95 -60.75
CA GLN A 309 11.22 -6.14 -61.58
C GLN A 309 11.03 -7.30 -62.58
N GLN A 310 10.28 -8.33 -62.20
CA GLN A 310 9.98 -9.48 -63.05
C GLN A 310 8.94 -9.21 -64.16
N GLN A 311 8.00 -8.28 -63.95
CA GLN A 311 7.01 -7.90 -64.98
C GLN A 311 7.58 -7.02 -66.09
N THR A 312 8.67 -6.31 -65.83
CA THR A 312 9.18 -5.28 -66.74
C THR A 312 10.01 -5.85 -67.89
N GLU A 313 10.64 -7.03 -67.72
CA GLU A 313 11.42 -7.71 -68.76
C GLU A 313 10.56 -8.34 -69.88
N VAL A 314 9.28 -8.64 -69.62
CA VAL A 314 8.37 -9.31 -70.58
C VAL A 314 7.71 -8.33 -71.57
N GLN A 315 7.55 -7.05 -71.21
CA GLN A 315 6.86 -6.08 -72.08
C GLN A 315 7.72 -5.54 -73.23
N GLN A 316 9.04 -5.38 -73.03
CA GLN A 316 9.94 -4.91 -74.11
C GLN A 316 10.07 -5.92 -75.27
N ALA A 317 10.02 -7.23 -74.99
CA ALA A 317 10.10 -8.27 -76.02
C ALA A 317 8.84 -8.37 -76.90
N LYS A 318 7.69 -7.91 -76.41
CA LYS A 318 6.39 -8.07 -77.08
C LYS A 318 6.14 -7.03 -78.19
N ILE A 319 6.73 -5.84 -78.08
CA ILE A 319 6.56 -4.75 -79.06
C ILE A 319 7.40 -4.97 -80.33
N ILE A 320 8.61 -5.54 -80.21
CA ILE A 320 9.44 -5.94 -81.36
C ILE A 320 8.77 -7.06 -82.18
N LYS A 321 8.04 -7.96 -81.50
CA LYS A 321 7.30 -9.08 -82.10
C LYS A 321 6.16 -8.62 -83.02
N GLU A 322 5.44 -7.56 -82.69
CA GLU A 322 4.30 -7.10 -83.50
C GLU A 322 4.69 -6.36 -84.79
N ILE A 323 5.87 -5.72 -84.83
CA ILE A 323 6.37 -5.01 -86.02
C ILE A 323 6.90 -6.00 -87.08
N ILE A 324 7.54 -7.10 -86.64
CA ILE A 324 8.14 -8.11 -87.54
C ILE A 324 7.09 -9.06 -88.13
N ILE A 325 6.00 -9.34 -87.39
CA ILE A 325 4.88 -10.19 -87.85
C ILE A 325 4.12 -9.56 -89.04
N LYS A 326 4.03 -8.23 -89.12
CA LYS A 326 3.29 -7.55 -90.21
C LYS A 326 4.04 -7.50 -91.55
N ILE A 327 5.37 -7.72 -91.56
CA ILE A 327 6.20 -7.68 -92.79
C ILE A 327 6.30 -9.06 -93.47
N HIS A 328 5.91 -10.15 -92.79
CA HIS A 328 6.26 -11.53 -93.19
C HIS A 328 5.09 -12.45 -93.59
N GLN A 329 3.98 -11.92 -94.08
CA GLN A 329 2.94 -12.74 -94.73
C GLN A 329 3.20 -12.87 -96.24
N GLN A 330 4.15 -13.72 -96.66
CA GLN A 330 4.16 -14.56 -97.90
C GLN A 330 5.59 -15.13 -98.16
N ILE A 331 5.77 -16.46 -98.07
CA ILE A 331 5.94 -17.48 -99.14
C ILE A 331 7.42 -17.79 -99.43
N ASP A 332 7.83 -19.00 -99.00
CA ASP A 332 8.86 -19.89 -99.57
C ASP A 332 10.10 -19.25 -100.26
N TYR A 333 11.26 -19.36 -99.59
CA TYR A 333 12.54 -18.78 -100.02
C TYR A 333 13.04 -19.31 -101.38
N GLN A 334 12.64 -20.51 -101.81
CA GLN A 334 12.98 -21.06 -103.13
C GLN A 334 12.22 -20.32 -104.26
N ASN A 335 10.89 -20.25 -104.14
CA ASN A 335 10.02 -19.51 -105.08
C ASN A 335 10.33 -18.01 -105.12
N PHE A 336 10.83 -17.46 -104.02
CA PHE A 336 11.19 -16.05 -103.90
C PHE A 336 12.34 -15.65 -104.84
N ARG A 337 13.35 -16.50 -105.04
CA ARG A 337 14.51 -16.19 -105.91
C ARG A 337 14.13 -16.09 -107.38
N GLU A 338 13.31 -17.04 -107.86
CA GLU A 338 12.77 -17.01 -109.22
C GLU A 338 11.91 -15.78 -109.47
N THR A 339 11.02 -15.47 -108.51
CA THR A 339 10.15 -14.30 -108.57
C THR A 339 10.96 -13.00 -108.62
N ILE A 340 11.98 -12.87 -107.77
CA ILE A 340 12.83 -11.67 -107.73
C ILE A 340 13.60 -11.48 -109.03
N VAL A 341 14.23 -12.53 -109.55
CA VAL A 341 15.01 -12.43 -110.79
C VAL A 341 14.11 -11.98 -111.96
N GLN A 342 12.86 -12.46 -112.03
CA GLN A 342 11.88 -12.00 -113.01
C GLN A 342 11.46 -10.54 -112.81
N GLN A 343 11.17 -10.13 -111.57
CA GLN A 343 10.75 -8.75 -111.28
C GLN A 343 11.85 -7.73 -111.55
N ILE A 344 13.11 -8.06 -111.21
CA ILE A 344 14.26 -7.20 -111.49
C ILE A 344 14.49 -7.07 -113.00
N HIS A 345 14.40 -8.19 -113.74
CA HIS A 345 14.55 -8.19 -115.20
C HIS A 345 13.52 -7.26 -115.87
N LEU A 346 12.27 -7.30 -115.43
CA LEU A 346 11.20 -6.39 -115.89
C LEU A 346 11.43 -4.93 -115.48
N ALA A 347 11.89 -4.69 -114.24
CA ALA A 347 12.08 -3.36 -113.69
C ALA A 347 13.24 -2.60 -114.36
N LEU A 348 14.38 -3.28 -114.57
CA LEU A 348 15.59 -2.66 -115.13
C LEU A 348 15.63 -2.70 -116.67
N LYS A 349 14.70 -3.43 -117.30
CA LYS A 349 14.64 -3.66 -118.76
C LYS A 349 16.02 -4.04 -119.32
N THR A 350 16.61 -5.06 -118.71
CA THR A 350 17.92 -5.61 -119.09
C THR A 350 17.73 -6.87 -119.94
N ASP A 351 18.81 -7.42 -120.49
CA ASP A 351 18.69 -8.58 -121.38
C ASP A 351 18.59 -9.90 -120.60
N ARG A 352 19.26 -9.97 -119.44
CA ARG A 352 19.22 -11.13 -118.54
C ARG A 352 19.43 -10.70 -117.09
N VAL A 353 18.75 -11.36 -116.14
CA VAL A 353 19.04 -11.33 -114.71
C VAL A 353 19.17 -12.75 -114.21
N VAL A 354 20.14 -13.01 -113.34
CA VAL A 354 20.37 -14.33 -112.77
C VAL A 354 20.66 -14.25 -111.28
N TYR A 355 20.23 -15.28 -110.55
CA TYR A 355 20.70 -15.54 -109.20
C TYR A 355 21.67 -16.72 -109.24
N CYS A 356 22.90 -16.47 -108.81
CA CYS A 356 23.93 -17.47 -108.67
C CYS A 356 24.06 -17.87 -107.20
N GLN A 357 23.75 -19.12 -106.86
CA GLN A 357 23.94 -19.62 -105.51
C GLN A 357 25.36 -20.13 -105.34
N VAL A 358 26.04 -19.71 -104.26
CA VAL A 358 27.41 -20.10 -103.97
C VAL A 358 27.38 -21.23 -102.93
N ASN A 359 28.08 -22.31 -103.23
CA ASN A 359 28.26 -23.40 -102.28
C ASN A 359 29.53 -23.18 -101.41
N ASN A 360 29.69 -24.00 -100.37
CA ASN A 360 30.82 -23.91 -99.42
C ASN A 360 32.21 -24.07 -100.05
N LEU A 361 32.30 -24.49 -101.33
CA LEU A 361 33.55 -24.64 -102.09
C LEU A 361 33.82 -23.44 -103.02
N GLN A 362 33.09 -22.33 -102.83
CA GLN A 362 33.19 -21.11 -103.65
C GLN A 362 32.95 -21.36 -105.14
N GLN A 363 32.15 -22.39 -105.47
CA GLN A 363 31.59 -22.56 -106.80
C GLN A 363 30.16 -22.01 -106.80
N GLY A 364 29.88 -21.13 -107.75
CA GLY A 364 28.58 -20.56 -108.00
C GLY A 364 27.84 -21.32 -109.09
N GLU A 365 26.58 -21.65 -108.87
CA GLU A 365 25.68 -22.22 -109.87
C GLU A 365 24.53 -21.26 -110.13
N ILE A 366 24.19 -21.02 -111.40
CA ILE A 366 23.03 -20.20 -111.75
C ILE A 366 21.75 -20.99 -111.49
N VAL A 367 21.06 -20.66 -110.40
CA VAL A 367 19.86 -21.39 -109.93
C VAL A 367 18.54 -20.70 -110.27
N ALA A 368 18.58 -19.43 -110.69
CA ALA A 368 17.42 -18.74 -111.25
C ALA A 368 17.86 -17.79 -112.38
N GLU A 369 17.07 -17.72 -113.45
CA GLU A 369 17.33 -16.88 -114.62
C GLU A 369 16.02 -16.28 -115.16
N SER A 370 16.08 -15.02 -115.57
CA SER A 370 15.07 -14.37 -116.40
C SER A 370 15.78 -13.69 -117.56
N ILE A 371 15.33 -13.96 -118.79
CA ILE A 371 16.05 -13.62 -120.02
C ILE A 371 15.08 -13.16 -121.10
N THR A 372 15.54 -12.27 -121.98
CA THR A 372 14.79 -11.87 -123.19
C THR A 372 14.92 -12.93 -124.28
N ASP A 373 13.83 -13.26 -125.00
CA ASP A 373 13.69 -14.40 -125.95
C ASP A 373 14.76 -14.53 -127.06
N LYS A 374 15.61 -13.52 -127.27
CA LYS A 374 16.68 -13.52 -128.27
C LYS A 374 17.97 -14.19 -127.82
N TYR A 375 18.12 -14.51 -126.53
CA TYR A 375 19.36 -15.02 -125.95
C TYR A 375 19.21 -16.45 -125.44
N VAL A 376 20.31 -17.22 -125.42
CA VAL A 376 20.31 -18.61 -124.92
C VAL A 376 20.36 -18.61 -123.39
N SER A 377 19.56 -19.46 -122.75
CA SER A 377 19.55 -19.64 -121.29
C SER A 377 20.90 -20.16 -120.79
N ILE A 378 21.35 -19.60 -119.65
CA ILE A 378 22.56 -20.04 -118.94
C ILE A 378 22.24 -20.66 -117.57
N LEU A 379 20.96 -20.95 -117.29
CA LEU A 379 20.54 -21.68 -116.10
C LEU A 379 21.32 -23.00 -115.94
N GLY A 380 21.78 -23.28 -114.71
CA GLY A 380 22.63 -24.43 -114.38
C GLY A 380 24.11 -24.28 -114.79
N SER A 381 24.51 -23.15 -115.37
CA SER A 381 25.92 -22.90 -115.65
C SER A 381 26.71 -22.62 -114.37
N LEU A 382 27.96 -23.08 -114.34
CA LEU A 382 28.86 -22.93 -113.20
C LEU A 382 29.83 -21.76 -113.39
N LEU A 383 30.10 -21.05 -112.30
CA LEU A 383 31.11 -20.00 -112.19
C LEU A 383 31.94 -20.18 -110.92
N LYS A 384 33.16 -19.65 -110.86
CA LYS A 384 33.92 -19.57 -109.61
C LYS A 384 33.50 -18.30 -108.88
N ALA A 385 33.05 -18.41 -107.63
CA ALA A 385 32.55 -17.28 -106.85
C ALA A 385 33.65 -16.23 -106.60
N ASP A 386 34.88 -16.68 -106.29
CA ASP A 386 36.03 -15.80 -106.02
C ASP A 386 36.36 -14.84 -107.16
N ASP A 387 36.04 -15.22 -108.39
CA ASP A 387 36.25 -14.41 -109.58
C ASP A 387 35.38 -13.14 -109.60
N TYR A 388 34.29 -13.13 -108.84
CA TYR A 388 33.27 -12.08 -108.79
C TYR A 388 33.10 -11.48 -107.38
N ILE A 389 34.01 -11.80 -106.45
CA ILE A 389 34.11 -11.15 -105.13
C ILE A 389 35.18 -10.06 -105.24
N PRO A 390 34.83 -8.77 -105.07
CA PRO A 390 35.85 -7.73 -105.05
C PRO A 390 36.78 -7.93 -103.83
N PRO A 391 38.12 -7.87 -103.99
CA PRO A 391 39.04 -7.98 -102.87
C PRO A 391 38.78 -6.82 -101.89
N ASN A 392 38.23 -7.16 -100.72
CA ASN A 392 37.89 -6.30 -99.57
C ASN A 392 36.51 -5.60 -99.54
N ARG A 393 35.47 -6.05 -100.25
CA ARG A 393 34.11 -5.48 -100.09
C ARG A 393 32.97 -6.52 -100.12
N LEU A 394 32.86 -7.38 -99.10
CA LEU A 394 31.63 -8.17 -98.89
C LEU A 394 30.47 -7.22 -98.56
N GLY A 395 29.52 -7.08 -99.47
CA GLY A 395 28.30 -6.28 -99.28
C GLY A 395 28.07 -5.16 -100.31
N MET A 396 29.03 -4.87 -101.19
CA MET A 396 28.85 -3.83 -102.22
C MET A 396 28.58 -4.42 -103.60
N VAL A 397 27.77 -3.72 -104.40
CA VAL A 397 27.49 -4.06 -105.80
C VAL A 397 28.67 -3.72 -106.69
N GLN A 398 29.13 -4.68 -107.50
CA GLN A 398 30.16 -4.49 -108.51
C GLN A 398 29.52 -4.11 -109.84
N ASN A 399 29.98 -3.01 -110.44
CA ASN A 399 29.52 -2.50 -111.73
C ASN A 399 30.56 -2.72 -112.84
N ILE A 400 30.15 -3.33 -113.94
CA ILE A 400 30.96 -3.58 -115.14
C ILE A 400 30.19 -3.02 -116.35
N GLU A 401 30.66 -1.91 -116.91
CA GLU A 401 29.99 -1.20 -118.02
C GLU A 401 30.33 -1.77 -119.41
N GLN A 402 31.54 -2.32 -119.56
CA GLN A 402 32.00 -3.00 -120.77
C GLN A 402 33.00 -4.10 -120.41
N ILE A 403 32.70 -5.35 -120.77
CA ILE A 403 33.50 -6.53 -120.38
C ILE A 403 34.90 -6.54 -121.01
N GLU A 404 35.04 -6.05 -122.24
CA GLU A 404 36.31 -6.04 -122.99
C GLU A 404 37.37 -5.16 -122.31
N THR A 405 36.94 -4.03 -121.73
CA THR A 405 37.82 -3.07 -121.05
C THR A 405 37.85 -3.25 -119.54
N ALA A 406 37.04 -4.16 -118.99
CA ALA A 406 37.00 -4.44 -117.56
C ALA A 406 38.26 -5.20 -117.09
N LEU A 407 38.65 -4.96 -115.84
CA LEU A 407 39.71 -5.67 -115.13
C LEU A 407 39.28 -7.10 -114.75
N LEU A 408 38.97 -7.91 -115.76
CA LEU A 408 38.58 -9.31 -115.64
C LEU A 408 39.69 -10.22 -116.15
N SER A 409 39.79 -11.44 -115.61
CA SER A 409 40.74 -12.43 -116.10
C SER A 409 40.36 -12.89 -117.52
N LYS A 410 41.33 -13.31 -118.33
CA LYS A 410 41.05 -13.78 -119.71
C LYS A 410 40.03 -14.93 -119.77
N SER A 411 40.03 -15.80 -118.74
CA SER A 411 39.05 -16.89 -118.62
C SER A 411 37.65 -16.35 -118.33
N GLN A 412 37.51 -15.35 -117.46
CA GLN A 412 36.22 -14.71 -117.16
C GLN A 412 35.67 -13.98 -118.38
N GLN A 413 36.51 -13.22 -119.09
CA GLN A 413 36.10 -12.53 -120.31
C GLN A 413 35.60 -13.52 -121.37
N GLN A 414 36.30 -14.64 -121.59
CA GLN A 414 35.85 -15.68 -122.52
C GLN A 414 34.52 -16.32 -122.09
N GLN A 415 34.33 -16.59 -120.80
CA GLN A 415 33.09 -17.17 -120.28
C GLN A 415 31.91 -16.20 -120.45
N LEU A 416 32.08 -14.93 -120.06
CA LEU A 416 31.03 -13.91 -120.22
C LEU A 416 30.72 -13.61 -121.69
N GLN A 417 31.73 -13.61 -122.57
CA GLN A 417 31.53 -13.51 -124.02
C GLN A 417 30.77 -14.72 -124.59
N SER A 418 31.03 -15.93 -124.09
CA SER A 418 30.27 -17.13 -124.49
C SER A 418 28.79 -17.02 -124.11
N TRP A 419 28.49 -16.30 -123.04
CA TRP A 419 27.12 -15.97 -122.59
C TRP A 419 26.56 -14.70 -123.23
N GLN A 420 27.32 -14.11 -124.17
CA GLN A 420 27.01 -12.89 -124.91
C GLN A 420 26.86 -11.65 -124.01
N VAL A 421 27.44 -11.65 -122.81
CA VAL A 421 27.37 -10.50 -121.90
C VAL A 421 28.33 -9.41 -122.38
N GLN A 422 27.84 -8.17 -122.41
CA GLN A 422 28.60 -6.97 -122.76
C GLN A 422 28.84 -6.07 -121.55
N ALA A 423 27.89 -6.01 -120.61
CA ALA A 423 27.97 -5.27 -119.35
C ALA A 423 27.20 -6.01 -118.24
N MET A 424 27.55 -5.84 -116.96
CA MET A 424 26.84 -6.47 -115.85
C MET A 424 26.96 -5.73 -114.50
N LEU A 425 25.97 -5.92 -113.63
CA LEU A 425 26.04 -5.66 -112.18
C LEU A 425 26.09 -6.98 -111.41
N VAL A 426 26.84 -7.05 -110.32
CA VAL A 426 26.92 -8.21 -109.41
C VAL A 426 26.76 -7.76 -107.97
N ALA A 427 25.78 -8.30 -107.25
CA ALA A 427 25.51 -7.95 -105.85
C ALA A 427 25.55 -9.19 -104.94
N PRO A 428 26.32 -9.17 -103.84
CA PRO A 428 26.41 -10.30 -102.92
C PRO A 428 25.21 -10.37 -101.97
N VAL A 429 24.67 -11.57 -101.77
CA VAL A 429 23.63 -11.88 -100.79
C VAL A 429 24.25 -12.66 -99.63
N LEU A 430 24.12 -12.14 -98.41
CA LEU A 430 24.74 -12.66 -97.18
C LEU A 430 23.72 -13.29 -96.22
N VAL A 431 23.98 -14.48 -95.69
CA VAL A 431 23.15 -15.13 -94.65
C VAL A 431 24.03 -15.39 -93.43
N ASN A 432 23.62 -14.95 -92.24
CA ASN A 432 24.48 -15.01 -91.03
C ASN A 432 25.91 -14.43 -91.22
N GLN A 433 26.05 -13.34 -91.98
CA GLN A 433 27.35 -12.73 -92.34
C GLN A 433 28.26 -13.60 -93.24
N GLN A 434 27.75 -14.67 -93.85
CA GLN A 434 28.45 -15.48 -94.85
C GLN A 434 27.81 -15.33 -96.24
N LEU A 435 28.61 -15.39 -97.31
CA LEU A 435 28.12 -15.28 -98.69
C LEU A 435 27.28 -16.50 -99.08
N ASP A 436 26.00 -16.27 -99.42
CA ASP A 436 25.04 -17.29 -99.86
C ASP A 436 24.90 -17.32 -101.39
N GLY A 437 25.03 -16.17 -102.05
CA GLY A 437 24.92 -16.08 -103.50
C GLY A 437 25.21 -14.69 -104.06
N PHE A 438 25.12 -14.58 -105.39
CA PHE A 438 25.16 -13.31 -106.12
C PHE A 438 23.90 -13.11 -106.94
N LEU A 439 23.38 -11.91 -106.89
CA LEU A 439 22.39 -11.41 -107.84
C LEU A 439 23.14 -10.70 -108.96
N MET A 440 23.02 -11.18 -110.20
CA MET A 440 23.72 -10.62 -111.36
C MET A 440 22.75 -10.12 -112.42
N ILE A 441 22.93 -8.88 -112.86
CA ILE A 441 22.10 -8.21 -113.88
C ILE A 441 22.98 -7.99 -115.10
N GLN A 442 22.56 -8.45 -116.29
CA GLN A 442 23.40 -8.52 -117.49
C GLN A 442 22.76 -7.81 -118.68
N SER A 443 23.58 -7.08 -119.44
CA SER A 443 23.27 -6.49 -120.75
C SER A 443 24.10 -7.22 -121.79
N CYS A 444 23.44 -7.80 -122.79
CA CYS A 444 24.02 -8.68 -123.81
C CYS A 444 24.06 -8.04 -125.21
N ALA A 445 23.20 -7.06 -125.50
CA ALA A 445 23.16 -6.42 -126.82
C ALA A 445 24.31 -5.42 -127.04
N THR A 446 24.57 -4.56 -126.06
CA THR A 446 25.58 -3.50 -126.12
C THR A 446 26.18 -3.26 -124.72
N PRO A 447 27.40 -2.70 -124.65
CA PRO A 447 27.90 -2.10 -123.41
C PRO A 447 26.87 -1.13 -122.82
N ARG A 448 26.74 -1.09 -121.48
CA ARG A 448 25.72 -0.30 -120.78
C ARG A 448 26.36 0.47 -119.65
N LEU A 449 26.15 1.78 -119.65
CA LEU A 449 26.52 2.65 -118.54
C LEU A 449 25.40 2.61 -117.49
N TRP A 450 25.65 1.90 -116.38
CA TRP A 450 24.66 1.68 -115.32
C TRP A 450 24.45 2.96 -114.52
N GLN A 451 23.19 3.35 -114.31
CA GLN A 451 22.86 4.55 -113.55
C GLN A 451 22.99 4.28 -112.04
N PRO A 452 23.40 5.26 -111.21
CA PRO A 452 23.54 5.08 -109.76
C PRO A 452 22.27 4.52 -109.07
N GLN A 453 21.09 4.92 -109.54
CA GLN A 453 19.80 4.44 -109.03
C GLN A 453 19.56 2.94 -109.29
N GLU A 454 20.12 2.39 -110.38
CA GLU A 454 20.04 0.97 -110.69
C GLU A 454 20.97 0.16 -109.77
N ILE A 455 22.12 0.72 -109.40
CA ILE A 455 23.07 0.11 -108.47
C ILE A 455 22.49 0.07 -107.05
N ASP A 456 21.96 1.20 -106.56
CA ASP A 456 21.34 1.30 -105.23
C ASP A 456 20.13 0.37 -105.10
N PHE A 457 19.32 0.26 -106.16
CA PHE A 457 18.17 -0.64 -106.20
C PHE A 457 18.59 -2.10 -106.04
N VAL A 458 19.62 -2.53 -106.76
CA VAL A 458 20.13 -3.91 -106.66
C VAL A 458 20.74 -4.18 -105.27
N GLU A 459 21.42 -3.21 -104.67
CA GLU A 459 21.99 -3.32 -103.32
C GLU A 459 20.90 -3.54 -102.25
N GLN A 460 19.81 -2.76 -102.33
CA GLN A 460 18.68 -2.90 -101.39
C GLN A 460 17.99 -4.26 -101.50
N ILE A 461 17.82 -4.78 -102.72
CA ILE A 461 17.21 -6.10 -102.91
C ILE A 461 18.11 -7.22 -102.36
N ALA A 462 19.43 -7.11 -102.55
CA ALA A 462 20.38 -8.06 -101.98
C ALA A 462 20.33 -8.09 -100.43
N TYR A 463 20.17 -6.94 -99.78
CA TYR A 463 20.01 -6.85 -98.31
C TYR A 463 18.71 -7.47 -97.80
N GLN A 464 17.60 -7.31 -98.54
CA GLN A 464 16.32 -7.93 -98.16
C GLN A 464 16.35 -9.46 -98.31
N LEU A 465 17.04 -9.97 -99.33
CA LEU A 465 17.30 -11.40 -99.50
C LEU A 465 18.09 -11.99 -98.32
N SER A 466 19.12 -11.28 -97.87
CA SER A 466 19.94 -11.64 -96.70
C SER A 466 19.16 -11.82 -95.40
N PHE A 467 18.20 -10.92 -95.14
CA PHE A 467 17.39 -10.96 -93.93
C PHE A 467 16.40 -12.13 -93.92
N ALA A 468 15.79 -12.44 -95.07
CA ALA A 468 14.81 -13.51 -95.21
C ALA A 468 15.38 -14.91 -94.89
N ALA A 469 16.66 -15.17 -95.17
CA ALA A 469 17.30 -16.47 -94.95
C ALA A 469 17.81 -16.73 -93.51
N THR A 470 17.89 -15.72 -92.64
CA THR A 470 18.45 -15.85 -91.26
C THR A 470 17.41 -16.28 -90.20
N ARG A 471 16.19 -16.66 -90.60
CA ARG A 471 15.00 -16.82 -89.74
C ARG A 471 15.04 -17.98 -88.74
N GLU A 472 15.70 -19.09 -89.04
CA GLU A 472 15.53 -20.35 -88.27
C GLU A 472 16.32 -20.36 -86.95
N SER A 473 17.49 -19.71 -86.90
CA SER A 473 18.37 -19.71 -85.71
C SER A 473 17.83 -18.90 -84.53
N LEU A 474 17.06 -17.83 -84.81
CA LEU A 474 16.58 -16.90 -83.79
C LEU A 474 15.41 -17.47 -82.96
N LEU A 475 14.56 -18.31 -83.55
CA LEU A 475 13.39 -18.89 -82.90
C LEU A 475 13.77 -19.88 -81.77
N LEU A 476 14.85 -20.63 -81.96
CA LEU A 476 15.33 -21.62 -80.99
C LEU A 476 15.92 -20.97 -79.73
N GLN A 477 16.54 -19.79 -79.89
CA GLN A 477 17.14 -19.04 -78.79
C GLN A 477 16.06 -18.44 -77.87
N GLN A 478 14.90 -18.09 -78.43
CA GLN A 478 13.79 -17.50 -77.69
C GLN A 478 13.10 -18.53 -76.78
N GLN A 479 12.86 -19.76 -77.24
CA GLN A 479 12.22 -20.81 -76.43
C GLN A 479 13.05 -21.20 -75.19
N ASN A 480 14.38 -21.20 -75.31
CA ASN A 480 15.27 -21.54 -74.19
C ASN A 480 15.32 -20.46 -73.10
N ALA A 481 15.12 -19.18 -73.46
CA ALA A 481 15.09 -18.09 -72.49
C ALA A 481 13.80 -18.12 -71.64
N GLU A 482 12.66 -18.38 -72.28
CA GLU A 482 11.35 -18.43 -71.62
C GLU A 482 11.27 -19.59 -70.61
N LEU A 483 11.86 -20.74 -70.93
CA LEU A 483 11.90 -21.92 -70.04
C LEU A 483 12.74 -21.68 -68.78
N LYS A 484 13.90 -21.00 -68.92
CA LYS A 484 14.74 -20.60 -67.77
C LYS A 484 14.04 -19.59 -66.87
N GLN A 485 13.28 -18.66 -67.44
CA GLN A 485 12.55 -17.65 -66.68
C GLN A 485 11.40 -18.27 -65.87
N ASN A 486 10.64 -19.20 -66.48
CA ASN A 486 9.58 -19.93 -65.77
C ASN A 486 10.13 -20.77 -64.62
N GLN A 487 11.31 -21.40 -64.79
CA GLN A 487 11.97 -22.15 -63.71
C GLN A 487 12.43 -21.24 -62.56
N ALA A 488 12.96 -20.05 -62.87
CA ALA A 488 13.34 -19.07 -61.84
C ALA A 488 12.12 -18.52 -61.07
N GLN A 489 11.00 -18.29 -61.77
CA GLN A 489 9.73 -17.91 -61.14
C GLN A 489 9.21 -18.96 -60.16
N GLU A 490 9.19 -20.23 -60.58
CA GLU A 490 8.66 -21.28 -59.72
C GLU A 490 9.58 -21.53 -58.51
N LYS A 491 10.90 -21.41 -58.67
CA LYS A 491 11.84 -21.52 -57.55
C LYS A 491 11.66 -20.40 -56.51
N LEU A 492 11.53 -19.15 -56.96
CA LEU A 492 11.29 -18.00 -56.08
C LEU A 492 9.97 -18.15 -55.32
N LYS A 493 8.91 -18.62 -56.00
CA LYS A 493 7.61 -18.89 -55.39
C LYS A 493 7.71 -19.96 -54.29
N GLN A 494 8.46 -21.04 -54.51
CA GLN A 494 8.68 -22.08 -53.51
C GLN A 494 9.46 -21.56 -52.28
N GLU A 495 10.48 -20.73 -52.49
CA GLU A 495 11.27 -20.15 -51.39
C GLU A 495 10.46 -19.16 -50.53
N VAL A 496 9.61 -18.34 -51.15
CA VAL A 496 8.68 -17.45 -50.43
C VAL A 496 7.62 -18.25 -49.66
N LEU A 497 7.05 -19.31 -50.25
CA LEU A 497 6.09 -20.17 -49.57
C LEU A 497 6.70 -20.85 -48.33
N ASN A 498 7.95 -21.32 -48.44
CA ASN A 498 8.68 -21.90 -47.30
C ASN A 498 8.88 -20.86 -46.18
N LEU A 499 9.25 -19.63 -46.52
CA LEU A 499 9.35 -18.55 -45.53
C LEU A 499 8.00 -18.24 -44.86
N ILE A 500 6.90 -18.18 -45.63
CA ILE A 500 5.55 -17.99 -45.07
C ILE A 500 5.19 -19.12 -44.12
N GLN A 501 5.52 -20.37 -44.46
CA GLN A 501 5.27 -21.52 -43.60
C GLN A 501 6.08 -21.45 -42.29
N LYS A 502 7.34 -21.00 -42.34
CA LYS A 502 8.16 -20.73 -41.14
C LYS A 502 7.60 -19.57 -40.30
N ILE A 503 7.02 -18.55 -40.93
CA ILE A 503 6.30 -17.49 -40.22
C ILE A 503 5.00 -18.04 -39.59
N GLN A 504 4.31 -18.98 -40.23
CA GLN A 504 3.12 -19.59 -39.64
C GLN A 504 3.44 -20.37 -38.36
N SER A 505 4.64 -20.95 -38.22
CA SER A 505 5.06 -21.58 -36.97
C SER A 505 5.20 -20.61 -35.79
N LEU A 506 5.37 -19.30 -35.99
CA LEU A 506 5.28 -18.30 -34.90
C LEU A 506 3.94 -18.36 -34.17
N TYR A 507 2.85 -18.64 -34.88
CA TYR A 507 1.52 -18.76 -34.27
C TYR A 507 1.42 -19.97 -33.32
N SER A 508 2.30 -20.95 -33.46
CA SER A 508 2.39 -22.11 -32.57
C SER A 508 3.29 -21.88 -31.35
N GLY A 509 3.97 -20.73 -31.26
CA GLY A 509 4.85 -20.38 -30.15
C GLY A 509 6.27 -20.99 -30.23
N ASP A 510 6.63 -21.62 -31.35
CA ASP A 510 7.99 -22.14 -31.57
C ASP A 510 8.92 -21.03 -32.10
N LEU A 511 9.74 -20.48 -31.20
CA LEU A 511 10.71 -19.43 -31.49
C LEU A 511 12.10 -20.01 -31.81
N THR A 512 12.27 -21.33 -31.89
CA THR A 512 13.58 -21.95 -32.20
C THR A 512 13.86 -21.99 -33.70
N LEU A 513 12.81 -21.92 -34.53
CA LEU A 513 12.91 -22.08 -35.97
C LEU A 513 13.50 -20.85 -36.66
N ARG A 514 14.62 -21.04 -37.36
CA ARG A 514 15.32 -20.00 -38.13
C ARG A 514 15.05 -20.14 -39.63
N ALA A 515 14.94 -19.01 -40.31
CA ALA A 515 14.92 -18.94 -41.77
C ALA A 515 16.34 -19.14 -42.31
N ASN A 516 16.47 -19.83 -43.46
CA ASN A 516 17.77 -20.14 -44.04
C ASN A 516 18.31 -18.88 -44.72
N LEU A 517 19.59 -18.58 -44.50
CA LEU A 517 20.26 -17.44 -45.11
C LEU A 517 20.73 -17.82 -46.53
N THR A 518 20.07 -17.24 -47.53
CA THR A 518 20.48 -17.29 -48.94
C THR A 518 21.20 -15.98 -49.31
N SER A 519 21.99 -15.96 -50.38
CA SER A 519 22.75 -14.76 -50.80
C SER A 519 21.92 -13.77 -51.63
N ASP A 520 20.65 -14.08 -51.88
CA ASP A 520 19.73 -13.27 -52.67
C ASP A 520 18.84 -12.40 -51.76
N GLU A 521 17.90 -11.68 -52.37
CA GLU A 521 17.01 -10.77 -51.65
C GLU A 521 16.08 -11.49 -50.66
N ILE A 522 15.85 -12.81 -50.80
CA ILE A 522 15.15 -13.63 -49.80
C ILE A 522 16.00 -13.82 -48.54
N GLY A 523 17.33 -13.82 -48.66
CA GLY A 523 18.27 -13.86 -47.54
C GLY A 523 18.15 -12.69 -46.58
N LYS A 524 17.98 -11.46 -47.10
CA LYS A 524 17.77 -10.25 -46.26
C LYS A 524 16.46 -10.31 -45.48
N ILE A 525 15.44 -10.92 -46.08
CA ILE A 525 14.16 -11.15 -45.44
C ILE A 525 14.29 -12.20 -44.32
N ALA A 526 15.03 -13.28 -44.57
CA ALA A 526 15.34 -14.30 -43.57
C ALA A 526 16.16 -13.73 -42.39
N GLU A 527 17.08 -12.80 -42.65
CA GLU A 527 17.86 -12.09 -41.62
C GLU A 527 16.98 -11.23 -40.71
N ALA A 528 16.10 -10.38 -41.29
CA ALA A 528 15.17 -9.56 -40.51
C ALA A 528 14.17 -10.40 -39.70
N TYR A 529 13.74 -11.55 -40.23
CA TYR A 529 12.95 -12.53 -39.51
C TYR A 529 13.72 -13.10 -38.31
N ASN A 530 14.94 -13.60 -38.52
CA ASN A 530 15.76 -14.19 -37.47
C ASN A 530 16.07 -13.19 -36.34
N MET A 531 16.36 -11.93 -36.66
CA MET A 531 16.60 -10.86 -35.68
C MET A 531 15.32 -10.53 -34.87
N SER A 532 14.15 -10.62 -35.48
CA SER A 532 12.87 -10.43 -34.78
C SER A 532 12.57 -11.58 -33.81
N ILE A 533 12.92 -12.81 -34.20
CA ILE A 533 12.83 -13.98 -33.32
C ILE A 533 13.77 -13.84 -32.11
N GLU A 534 15.00 -13.38 -32.32
CA GLU A 534 15.98 -13.18 -31.25
C GLU A 534 15.49 -12.14 -30.22
N ASN A 535 14.94 -11.02 -30.69
CA ASN A 535 14.33 -10.01 -29.81
C ASN A 535 13.13 -10.56 -29.02
N LEU A 536 12.29 -11.40 -29.65
CA LEU A 536 11.16 -12.05 -28.97
C LEU A 536 11.64 -13.07 -27.92
N GLN A 537 12.69 -13.84 -28.21
CA GLN A 537 13.29 -14.76 -27.25
C GLN A 537 13.84 -14.02 -26.02
N GLN A 538 14.55 -12.90 -26.22
CA GLN A 538 15.04 -12.06 -25.12
C GLN A 538 13.89 -11.48 -24.28
N LEU A 539 12.82 -11.00 -24.93
CA LEU A 539 11.64 -10.49 -24.23
C LEU A 539 10.98 -11.57 -23.37
N ILE A 540 10.81 -12.79 -23.90
CA ILE A 540 10.22 -13.91 -23.15
C ILE A 540 11.14 -14.35 -22.01
N ALA A 541 12.46 -14.39 -22.21
CA ALA A 541 13.41 -14.69 -21.15
C ALA A 541 13.35 -13.66 -20.00
N ASN A 542 13.36 -12.36 -20.33
CA ASN A 542 13.22 -11.29 -19.35
C ASN A 542 11.89 -11.36 -18.60
N PHE A 543 10.81 -11.69 -19.30
CA PHE A 543 9.49 -11.83 -18.69
C PHE A 543 9.40 -13.08 -17.79
N LYS A 544 10.00 -14.22 -18.18
CA LYS A 544 10.14 -15.42 -17.32
C LYS A 544 10.88 -15.10 -16.02
N ASN A 545 12.00 -14.38 -16.10
CA ASN A 545 12.76 -13.95 -14.92
C ASN A 545 11.95 -13.02 -14.02
N THR A 546 11.21 -12.07 -14.61
CA THR A 546 10.35 -11.14 -13.85
C THR A 546 9.22 -11.89 -13.13
N VAL A 547 8.56 -12.84 -13.79
CA VAL A 547 7.51 -13.67 -13.18
C VAL A 547 8.07 -14.52 -12.04
N ALA A 548 9.26 -15.12 -12.21
CA ALA A 548 9.93 -15.87 -11.17
C ALA A 548 10.25 -15.00 -9.93
N TYR A 549 10.79 -13.79 -10.15
CA TYR A 549 11.09 -12.83 -9.09
C TYR A 549 9.82 -12.40 -8.34
N VAL A 550 8.73 -12.08 -9.04
CA VAL A 550 7.45 -11.71 -8.40
C VAL A 550 6.90 -12.88 -7.58
N ASN A 551 7.02 -14.11 -8.08
CA ASN A 551 6.56 -15.31 -7.37
C ASN A 551 7.36 -15.56 -6.08
N GLU A 552 8.68 -15.41 -6.13
CA GLU A 552 9.55 -15.55 -4.95
C GLU A 552 9.19 -14.51 -3.87
N ASN A 553 9.04 -13.23 -4.25
CA ASN A 553 8.62 -12.17 -3.33
C ASN A 553 7.21 -12.41 -2.77
N ALA A 554 6.30 -13.00 -3.56
CA ALA A 554 4.96 -13.33 -3.09
C ALA A 554 5.00 -14.41 -1.99
N ILE A 555 5.83 -15.44 -2.17
CA ILE A 555 6.05 -16.51 -1.18
C ILE A 555 6.71 -15.94 0.08
N GLU A 556 7.73 -15.09 -0.05
CA GLU A 556 8.39 -14.44 1.08
C GLU A 556 7.41 -13.58 1.88
N ASN A 557 6.61 -12.74 1.21
CA ASN A 557 5.58 -11.93 1.85
C ASN A 557 4.51 -12.79 2.53
N GLN A 558 4.21 -13.97 2.00
CA GLN A 558 3.27 -14.90 2.63
C GLN A 558 3.81 -15.41 3.98
N GLN A 559 5.12 -15.65 4.08
CA GLN A 559 5.78 -16.00 5.34
C GLN A 559 5.74 -14.84 6.34
N ILE A 560 6.02 -13.61 5.89
CA ILE A 560 5.94 -12.40 6.73
C ILE A 560 4.54 -12.25 7.31
N ILE A 561 3.51 -12.47 6.49
CA ILE A 561 2.10 -12.39 6.94
C ILE A 561 1.72 -13.50 7.92
N GLN A 562 2.27 -14.71 7.78
CA GLN A 562 2.08 -15.77 8.79
C GLN A 562 2.70 -15.39 10.14
N ASN A 563 3.91 -14.82 10.12
CA ASN A 563 4.56 -14.34 11.34
C ASN A 563 3.74 -13.21 11.99
N LEU A 564 3.31 -12.22 11.21
CA LEU A 564 2.45 -11.14 11.68
C LEU A 564 1.15 -11.67 12.30
N THR A 565 0.52 -12.68 11.68
CA THR A 565 -0.70 -13.30 12.23
C THR A 565 -0.43 -13.95 13.58
N THR A 566 0.69 -14.68 13.70
CA THR A 566 1.12 -15.31 14.95
C THR A 566 1.38 -14.27 16.05
N GLU A 567 2.08 -13.19 15.73
CA GLU A 567 2.32 -12.07 16.66
C GLU A 567 1.01 -11.39 17.08
N THR A 568 0.04 -11.22 16.17
CA THR A 568 -1.26 -10.62 16.53
C THR A 568 -2.06 -11.50 17.50
N VAL A 569 -1.99 -12.83 17.38
CA VAL A 569 -2.61 -13.75 18.34
C VAL A 569 -1.95 -13.64 19.72
N GLN A 570 -0.61 -13.62 19.78
CA GLN A 570 0.12 -13.43 21.04
C GLN A 570 -0.20 -12.07 21.68
N ASN A 571 -0.35 -11.01 20.87
CA ASN A 571 -0.73 -9.71 21.37
C ASN A 571 -2.15 -9.73 21.96
N ALA A 572 -3.10 -10.43 21.33
CA ALA A 572 -4.44 -10.58 21.89
C ALA A 572 -4.45 -11.29 23.26
N GLU A 573 -3.61 -12.32 23.44
CA GLU A 573 -3.43 -12.99 24.73
C GLU A 573 -2.85 -12.04 25.80
N LYS A 574 -1.79 -11.29 25.46
CA LYS A 574 -1.19 -10.30 26.38
C LYS A 574 -2.17 -9.22 26.78
N ILE A 575 -2.98 -8.71 25.84
CA ILE A 575 -4.02 -7.71 26.11
C ILE A 575 -5.04 -8.24 27.12
N ASN A 576 -5.54 -9.46 26.92
CA ASN A 576 -6.47 -10.09 27.88
C ASN A 576 -5.83 -10.27 29.26
N GLN A 577 -4.55 -10.64 29.31
CA GLN A 577 -3.83 -10.76 30.57
C GLN A 577 -3.69 -9.40 31.28
N THR A 578 -3.25 -8.36 30.57
CA THR A 578 -3.12 -7.02 31.16
C THR A 578 -4.47 -6.48 31.64
N GLN A 579 -5.56 -6.75 30.92
CA GLN A 579 -6.90 -6.37 31.36
C GLN A 579 -7.27 -7.02 32.69
N LYS A 580 -6.97 -8.32 32.87
CA LYS A 580 -7.18 -9.03 34.13
C LYS A 580 -6.32 -8.47 35.27
N GLU A 581 -5.06 -8.14 34.98
CA GLU A 581 -4.15 -7.53 35.97
C GLU A 581 -4.66 -6.17 36.45
N ILE A 582 -5.22 -5.33 35.56
CA ILE A 582 -5.80 -4.05 35.94
C ILE A 582 -7.09 -4.20 36.74
N GLN A 583 -7.92 -5.20 36.42
CA GLN A 583 -9.11 -5.50 37.23
C GLN A 583 -8.73 -5.84 38.68
N LEU A 584 -7.71 -6.69 38.86
CA LEU A 584 -7.16 -7.01 40.18
C LEU A 584 -6.57 -5.78 40.87
N LEU A 585 -5.90 -4.89 40.11
CA LEU A 585 -5.38 -3.63 40.64
C LEU A 585 -6.51 -2.71 41.17
N ASN A 586 -7.62 -2.61 40.43
CA ASN A 586 -8.76 -1.81 40.85
C ASN A 586 -9.44 -2.37 42.10
N GLU A 587 -9.60 -3.70 42.18
CA GLU A 587 -10.11 -4.36 43.39
C GLU A 587 -9.21 -4.09 44.60
N ALA A 588 -7.89 -4.21 44.42
CA ALA A 588 -6.93 -3.90 45.48
C ALA A 588 -7.01 -2.42 45.93
N ASN A 589 -7.14 -1.48 45.00
CA ASN A 589 -7.27 -0.06 45.33
C ASN A 589 -8.59 0.28 46.04
N TYR A 590 -9.68 -0.41 45.70
CA TYR A 590 -10.94 -0.29 46.43
C TYR A 590 -10.80 -0.77 47.88
N LEU A 591 -10.10 -1.89 48.10
CA LEU A 591 -9.79 -2.39 49.45
C LEU A 591 -8.91 -1.41 50.23
N VAL A 592 -7.89 -0.82 49.61
CA VAL A 592 -7.04 0.20 50.26
C VAL A 592 -7.86 1.43 50.66
N THR A 593 -8.75 1.91 49.78
CA THR A 593 -9.65 3.04 50.08
C THR A 593 -10.56 2.73 51.26
N THR A 594 -11.12 1.51 51.29
CA THR A 594 -11.96 1.04 52.40
C THR A 594 -11.18 0.97 53.72
N HIS A 595 -9.98 0.39 53.70
CA HIS A 595 -9.11 0.31 54.88
C HIS A 595 -8.64 1.69 55.34
N ALA A 596 -8.38 2.63 54.43
CA ALA A 596 -8.04 4.00 54.78
C ALA A 596 -9.21 4.70 55.50
N SER A 597 -10.44 4.54 55.00
CA SER A 597 -11.64 5.08 55.69
C SER A 597 -11.81 4.48 57.09
N GLN A 598 -11.62 3.16 57.25
CA GLN A 598 -11.67 2.51 58.56
C GLN A 598 -10.56 3.00 59.50
N ALA A 599 -9.33 3.16 58.99
CA ALA A 599 -8.21 3.69 59.75
C ALA A 599 -8.48 5.13 60.21
N GLU A 600 -9.11 5.96 59.38
CA GLU A 600 -9.48 7.33 59.74
C GLU A 600 -10.46 7.36 60.93
N VAL A 601 -11.44 6.48 60.95
CA VAL A 601 -12.37 6.32 62.08
C VAL A 601 -11.63 5.92 63.35
N ILE A 602 -10.72 4.95 63.26
CA ILE A 602 -9.91 4.48 64.39
C ILE A 602 -9.02 5.61 64.94
N VAL A 603 -8.38 6.39 64.06
CA VAL A 603 -7.53 7.53 64.45
C VAL A 603 -8.38 8.63 65.12
N LYS A 604 -9.57 8.95 64.60
CA LYS A 604 -10.50 9.88 65.26
C LYS A 604 -10.88 9.40 66.67
N GLN A 605 -11.17 8.12 66.85
CA GLN A 605 -11.45 7.54 68.16
C GLN A 605 -10.23 7.58 69.10
N ALA A 606 -9.03 7.31 68.58
CA ALA A 606 -7.79 7.41 69.35
C ALA A 606 -7.55 8.84 69.83
N ASN A 607 -7.71 9.84 68.95
CA ASN A 607 -7.61 11.27 69.29
C ASN A 607 -8.59 11.67 70.40
N LEU A 608 -9.84 11.18 70.34
CA LEU A 608 -10.83 11.43 71.39
C LEU A 608 -10.41 10.82 72.73
N LYS A 609 -9.91 9.57 72.74
CA LYS A 609 -9.40 8.92 73.96
C LYS A 609 -8.17 9.63 74.53
N ILE A 610 -7.23 10.06 73.69
CA ILE A 610 -6.04 10.81 74.11
C ILE A 610 -6.46 12.17 74.69
N SER A 611 -7.41 12.86 74.07
CA SER A 611 -7.96 14.12 74.59
C SER A 611 -8.56 13.93 75.99
N THR A 612 -9.38 12.88 76.19
CA THR A 612 -9.90 12.57 77.53
C THR A 612 -8.80 12.21 78.53
N GLY A 613 -7.75 11.51 78.08
CA GLY A 613 -6.58 11.20 78.89
C GLY A 613 -5.78 12.44 79.31
N ASN A 614 -5.60 13.40 78.40
CA ASN A 614 -4.94 14.68 78.69
C ASN A 614 -5.71 15.48 79.76
N VAL A 615 -7.05 15.49 79.70
CA VAL A 615 -7.87 16.12 80.75
C VAL A 615 -7.71 15.42 82.09
N ALA A 616 -7.69 14.08 82.11
CA ALA A 616 -7.50 13.32 83.34
C ALA A 616 -6.11 13.58 83.97
N ILE A 617 -5.04 13.59 83.17
CA ILE A 617 -3.69 13.91 83.63
C ILE A 617 -3.59 15.35 84.14
N ALA A 618 -4.20 16.32 83.46
CA ALA A 618 -4.21 17.70 83.93
C ALA A 618 -4.80 17.81 85.34
N ARG A 619 -5.90 17.09 85.60
CA ARG A 619 -6.50 17.00 86.93
C ARG A 619 -5.58 16.28 87.93
N THR A 620 -4.89 15.22 87.52
CA THR A 620 -3.92 14.53 88.40
C THR A 620 -2.76 15.45 88.80
N VAL A 621 -2.25 16.29 87.90
CA VAL A 621 -1.21 17.29 88.22
C VAL A 621 -1.72 18.29 89.28
N GLU A 622 -2.95 18.77 89.11
CA GLU A 622 -3.60 19.67 90.07
C GLU A 622 -3.72 19.04 91.47
N GLU A 623 -4.19 17.80 91.55
CA GLU A 623 -4.32 17.06 92.82
C GLU A 623 -2.95 16.79 93.48
N ILE A 624 -1.91 16.47 92.71
CA ILE A 624 -0.56 16.28 93.26
C ILE A 624 0.00 17.58 93.84
N ASN A 625 -0.23 18.71 93.17
CA ASN A 625 0.17 20.01 93.70
C ASN A 625 -0.55 20.33 95.01
N PHE A 626 -1.85 19.99 95.11
CA PHE A 626 -2.61 20.15 96.35
C PHE A 626 -2.11 19.24 97.48
N ILE A 627 -1.73 17.99 97.16
CA ILE A 627 -1.09 17.08 98.12
C ILE A 627 0.25 17.65 98.58
N GLN A 628 1.05 18.22 97.68
CA GLN A 628 2.32 18.84 98.02
C GLN A 628 2.12 19.98 99.03
N GLU A 629 1.18 20.90 98.75
CA GLU A 629 0.83 21.99 99.67
C GLU A 629 0.38 21.45 101.04
N THR A 630 -0.46 20.41 101.05
CA THR A 630 -0.95 19.79 102.29
C THR A 630 0.18 19.16 103.12
N VAL A 631 1.13 18.47 102.46
CA VAL A 631 2.30 17.86 103.11
C VAL A 631 3.25 18.94 103.64
N ASP A 632 3.46 20.03 102.89
CA ASP A 632 4.29 21.15 103.31
C ASP A 632 3.71 21.82 104.58
N VAL A 633 2.40 22.08 104.61
CA VAL A 633 1.70 22.62 105.79
C VAL A 633 1.78 21.64 106.98
N ALA A 634 1.58 20.34 106.75
CA ALA A 634 1.69 19.34 107.82
C ALA A 634 3.12 19.26 108.39
N SER A 635 4.13 19.32 107.53
CA SER A 635 5.55 19.36 107.89
C SER A 635 5.87 20.56 108.79
N GLU A 636 5.35 21.75 108.42
CA GLU A 636 5.48 22.97 109.23
C GLU A 636 4.82 22.83 110.62
N LYS A 637 3.59 22.29 110.69
CA LYS A 637 2.90 22.09 111.98
C LYS A 637 3.60 21.09 112.89
N ILE A 638 4.14 19.99 112.34
CA ILE A 638 4.91 19.02 113.13
C ILE A 638 6.22 19.64 113.63
N LYS A 639 6.89 20.46 112.82
CA LYS A 639 8.07 21.20 113.26
C LYS A 639 7.76 22.12 114.45
N LEU A 640 6.68 22.90 114.36
CA LEU A 640 6.21 23.75 115.46
C LEU A 640 5.84 22.95 116.73
N LEU A 641 5.27 21.76 116.57
CA LEU A 641 4.99 20.86 117.69
C LEU A 641 6.28 20.37 118.36
N GLY A 642 7.31 20.05 117.57
CA GLY A 642 8.65 19.72 118.08
C GLY A 642 9.26 20.87 118.90
N GLU A 643 9.20 22.09 118.37
CA GLU A 643 9.65 23.31 119.07
C GLU A 643 8.87 23.53 120.37
N SER A 644 7.54 23.42 120.35
CA SER A 644 6.68 23.55 121.54
C SER A 644 6.99 22.47 122.59
N SER A 645 7.26 21.23 122.15
CA SER A 645 7.65 20.13 123.04
C SER A 645 9.02 20.37 123.68
N GLN A 646 9.94 21.07 123.01
CA GLN A 646 11.22 21.49 123.58
C GLN A 646 11.03 22.58 124.65
N GLU A 647 10.15 23.56 124.43
CA GLU A 647 9.81 24.56 125.44
C GLU A 647 9.20 23.93 126.71
N ILE A 648 8.29 22.96 126.54
CA ILE A 648 7.70 22.23 127.68
C ILE A 648 8.79 21.46 128.45
N SER A 649 9.71 20.79 127.76
CA SER A 649 10.83 20.08 128.40
C SER A 649 11.67 21.01 129.28
N GLN A 650 11.97 22.22 128.80
CA GLN A 650 12.69 23.24 129.57
C GLN A 650 11.92 23.69 130.81
N ALA A 651 10.61 23.91 130.68
CA ALA A 651 9.75 24.29 131.81
C ALA A 651 9.66 23.18 132.87
N VAL A 652 9.52 21.93 132.45
CA VAL A 652 9.46 20.76 133.34
C VAL A 652 10.79 20.57 134.08
N ASN A 653 11.92 20.75 133.40
CA ASN A 653 13.23 20.72 134.04
C ASN A 653 13.38 21.82 135.11
N LEU A 654 12.87 23.03 134.84
CA LEU A 654 12.84 24.11 135.82
C LEU A 654 11.96 23.76 137.04
N ILE A 655 10.78 23.16 136.84
CA ILE A 655 9.91 22.70 137.93
C ILE A 655 10.60 21.62 138.75
N ALA A 656 11.27 20.65 138.12
CA ALA A 656 12.04 19.62 138.81
C ALA A 656 13.15 20.24 139.69
N ARG A 657 13.82 21.28 139.20
CA ARG A 657 14.80 22.06 139.98
C ARG A 657 14.16 22.79 141.15
N PHE A 658 13.00 23.42 140.96
CA PHE A 658 12.25 24.05 142.05
C PHE A 658 11.78 23.04 143.09
N ALA A 659 11.31 21.87 142.67
CA ALA A 659 10.92 20.78 143.56
C ALA A 659 12.12 20.29 144.38
N ALA A 660 13.29 20.08 143.76
CA ALA A 660 14.53 19.72 144.46
C ALA A 660 14.98 20.80 145.47
N GLN A 661 14.91 22.07 145.08
CA GLN A 661 15.24 23.19 145.96
C GLN A 661 14.25 23.31 147.13
N THR A 662 12.96 23.13 146.87
CA THR A 662 11.89 23.15 147.88
C THR A 662 12.04 21.99 148.84
N HIS A 663 12.37 20.79 148.35
CA HIS A 663 12.67 19.63 149.18
C HIS A 663 13.83 19.90 150.14
N LEU A 664 14.91 20.55 149.67
CA LEU A 664 16.07 20.90 150.47
C LEU A 664 15.78 22.01 151.50
N LEU A 665 14.99 23.01 151.13
CA LEU A 665 14.49 24.06 152.04
C LEU A 665 13.60 23.48 153.13
N ALA A 666 12.66 22.60 152.76
CA ALA A 666 11.76 21.91 153.67
C ALA A 666 12.51 20.98 154.63
N LEU A 667 13.55 20.28 154.15
CA LEU A 667 14.45 19.49 154.99
C LEU A 667 15.18 20.36 156.01
N LYS A 668 15.76 21.49 155.58
CA LYS A 668 16.42 22.45 156.50
C LYS A 668 15.43 22.99 157.54
N ALA A 669 14.21 23.33 157.13
CA ALA A 669 13.16 23.81 158.02
C ALA A 669 12.70 22.73 159.02
N SER A 670 12.56 21.47 158.59
CA SER A 670 12.23 20.34 159.48
C SER A 670 13.33 20.08 160.52
N ILE A 671 14.60 20.15 160.11
CA ILE A 671 15.76 20.04 161.03
C ILE A 671 15.75 21.18 162.06
N GLU A 672 15.56 22.43 161.64
CA GLU A 672 15.56 23.58 162.55
C GLU A 672 14.32 23.56 163.47
N ALA A 673 13.17 23.10 162.98
CA ALA A 673 11.97 22.88 163.78
C ALA A 673 12.15 21.77 164.84
N ALA A 674 12.84 20.67 164.49
CA ALA A 674 13.21 19.63 165.44
C ALA A 674 14.22 20.15 166.49
N ARG A 675 15.11 21.07 166.10
CA ARG A 675 16.09 21.72 166.98
C ARG A 675 15.45 22.68 168.00
N ALA A 676 14.31 23.30 167.66
CA ALA A 676 13.54 24.17 168.55
C ALA A 676 12.71 23.42 169.63
N GLY A 677 12.74 22.07 169.65
CA GLY A 677 12.07 21.25 170.66
C GLY A 677 10.53 21.34 170.59
N GLU A 678 9.85 21.34 171.75
CA GLU A 678 8.37 21.35 171.83
C GLU A 678 7.72 22.57 171.14
N GLN A 679 8.41 23.71 171.06
CA GLN A 679 7.89 24.92 170.39
C GLN A 679 7.93 24.83 168.85
N GLY A 680 8.77 23.95 168.28
CA GLY A 680 8.93 23.76 166.83
C GLY A 680 8.08 22.64 166.24
N ARG A 681 7.37 21.87 167.07
CA ARG A 681 6.67 20.64 166.67
C ARG A 681 5.62 20.85 165.57
N GLY A 682 4.86 21.96 165.62
CA GLY A 682 3.90 22.30 164.56
C GLY A 682 4.56 22.67 163.23
N PHE A 683 5.71 23.36 163.28
CA PHE A 683 6.49 23.71 162.09
C PHE A 683 7.19 22.49 161.47
N ALA A 684 7.62 21.52 162.28
CA ALA A 684 8.23 20.29 161.80
C ALA A 684 7.25 19.46 160.94
N VAL A 685 5.98 19.36 161.37
CA VAL A 685 4.93 18.66 160.61
C VAL A 685 4.67 19.34 159.26
N ILE A 686 4.54 20.68 159.24
CA ILE A 686 4.34 21.44 158.00
C ILE A 686 5.57 21.29 157.08
N ALA A 687 6.78 21.34 157.63
CA ALA A 687 8.00 21.17 156.85
C ALA A 687 8.13 19.78 156.23
N ASP A 688 7.75 18.70 156.95
CA ASP A 688 7.71 17.35 156.37
C ASP A 688 6.60 17.18 155.30
N GLU A 689 5.46 17.86 155.45
CA GLU A 689 4.40 17.87 154.44
C GLU A 689 4.87 18.57 153.15
N VAL A 690 5.52 19.74 153.27
CA VAL A 690 6.13 20.45 152.14
C VAL A 690 7.24 19.62 151.50
N ARG A 691 8.04 18.90 152.30
CA ARG A 691 9.09 18.00 151.81
C ARG A 691 8.49 16.85 150.99
N THR A 692 7.38 16.27 151.46
CA THR A 692 6.65 15.19 150.79
C THR A 692 6.02 15.67 149.49
N LEU A 693 5.35 16.83 149.49
CA LEU A 693 4.82 17.48 148.28
C LEU A 693 5.91 17.81 147.27
N ALA A 694 7.09 18.26 147.73
CA ALA A 694 8.24 18.51 146.87
C ALA A 694 8.80 17.23 146.25
N THR A 695 8.85 16.12 146.99
CA THR A 695 9.22 14.79 146.45
C THR A 695 8.19 14.30 145.43
N GLN A 696 6.90 14.45 145.70
CA GLN A 696 5.83 14.12 144.75
C GLN A 696 5.90 14.98 143.49
N SER A 697 6.17 16.28 143.61
CA SER A 697 6.33 17.20 142.48
C SER A 697 7.56 16.86 141.63
N ALA A 698 8.67 16.46 142.26
CA ALA A 698 9.85 15.96 141.55
C ALA A 698 9.55 14.65 140.80
N GLY A 699 8.82 13.72 141.43
CA GLY A 699 8.38 12.46 140.80
C GLY A 699 7.46 12.71 139.60
N ALA A 700 6.44 13.55 139.76
CA ALA A 700 5.54 13.92 138.67
C ALA A 700 6.26 14.67 137.53
N SER A 701 7.23 15.54 137.86
CA SER A 701 8.05 16.22 136.85
C SER A 701 8.90 15.24 136.04
N ALA A 702 9.47 14.20 136.69
CA ALA A 702 10.21 13.16 136.00
C ALA A 702 9.34 12.30 135.08
N GLU A 703 8.09 12.03 135.47
CA GLU A 703 7.11 11.35 134.61
C GLU A 703 6.75 12.21 133.38
N ILE A 704 6.52 13.51 133.57
CA ILE A 704 6.24 14.44 132.46
C ILE A 704 7.48 14.58 131.56
N GLU A 705 8.69 14.66 132.12
CA GLU A 705 9.94 14.73 131.36
C GLU A 705 10.09 13.51 130.44
N ASN A 706 9.80 12.31 130.93
CA ASN A 706 9.80 11.08 130.13
C ASN A 706 8.72 11.11 129.03
N LEU A 707 7.51 11.58 129.34
CA LEU A 707 6.44 11.70 128.34
C LEU A 707 6.81 12.71 127.23
N VAL A 708 7.38 13.85 127.60
CA VAL A 708 7.84 14.88 126.65
C VAL A 708 9.00 14.37 125.80
N ALA A 709 9.95 13.63 126.40
CA ALA A 709 11.03 12.99 125.65
C ALA A 709 10.50 11.99 124.61
N LYS A 710 9.46 11.20 124.98
CA LYS A 710 8.77 10.31 124.03
C LYS A 710 8.08 11.08 122.89
N ILE A 711 7.39 12.18 123.19
CA ILE A 711 6.77 13.05 122.18
C ILE A 711 7.83 13.65 121.24
N GLN A 712 8.97 14.11 121.76
CA GLN A 712 10.08 14.62 120.94
C GLN A 712 10.65 13.55 120.01
N GLN A 713 10.83 12.32 120.51
CA GLN A 713 11.29 11.20 119.69
C GLN A 713 10.29 10.85 118.58
N GLU A 714 8.99 10.78 118.90
CA GLU A 714 7.92 10.49 117.94
C GLU A 714 7.77 11.62 116.90
N THR A 715 7.83 12.88 117.32
CA THR A 715 7.77 14.04 116.39
C THR A 715 8.98 14.07 115.46
N GLN A 716 10.20 13.78 115.94
CA GLN A 716 11.37 13.68 115.09
C GLN A 716 11.25 12.56 114.04
N ALA A 717 10.67 11.41 114.43
CA ALA A 717 10.38 10.33 113.49
C ALA A 717 9.35 10.76 112.43
N VAL A 718 8.31 11.51 112.81
CA VAL A 718 7.31 12.05 111.87
C VAL A 718 7.94 13.08 110.92
N VAL A 719 8.86 13.93 111.37
CA VAL A 719 9.60 14.86 110.50
C VAL A 719 10.37 14.11 109.41
N GLU A 720 11.05 13.01 109.75
CA GLU A 720 11.76 12.19 108.76
C GLU A 720 10.80 11.57 107.73
N VAL A 721 9.63 11.10 108.18
CA VAL A 721 8.58 10.57 107.30
C VAL A 721 8.00 11.67 106.39
N MET A 722 7.77 12.88 106.90
CA MET A 722 7.28 14.01 106.10
C MET A 722 8.30 14.45 105.05
N ALA A 723 9.60 14.46 105.39
CA ALA A 723 10.66 14.74 104.43
C ALA A 723 10.70 13.69 103.30
N LYS A 724 10.54 12.41 103.64
CA LYS A 724 10.39 11.32 102.64
C LYS A 724 9.12 11.50 101.80
N GLY A 725 7.99 11.84 102.43
CA GLY A 725 6.72 12.12 101.75
C GLY A 725 6.81 13.26 100.75
N THR A 726 7.45 14.38 101.13
CA THR A 726 7.68 15.54 100.25
C THR A 726 8.48 15.15 99.00
N ASN A 727 9.55 14.37 99.18
CA ASN A 727 10.35 13.86 98.05
C ASN A 727 9.56 12.87 97.16
N GLN A 728 8.69 12.04 97.75
CA GLN A 728 7.84 11.12 96.99
C GLN A 728 6.80 11.87 96.16
N VAL A 729 6.16 12.92 96.72
CA VAL A 729 5.20 13.75 96.00
C VAL A 729 5.89 14.48 94.84
N LYS A 730 7.09 15.03 95.07
CA LYS A 730 7.90 15.67 94.02
C LYS A 730 8.23 14.70 92.87
N THR A 731 8.73 13.51 93.20
CA THR A 731 9.01 12.46 92.21
C THR A 731 7.74 12.05 91.45
N GLY A 732 6.61 11.96 92.15
CA GLY A 732 5.30 11.70 91.54
C GLY A 732 4.87 12.78 90.55
N ALA A 733 5.04 14.05 90.92
CA ALA A 733 4.75 15.19 90.05
C ALA A 733 5.60 15.16 88.76
N GLU A 734 6.90 14.87 88.89
CA GLU A 734 7.82 14.75 87.75
C GLU A 734 7.39 13.62 86.79
N LEU A 735 7.01 12.45 87.31
CA LEU A 735 6.52 11.31 86.50
C LEU A 735 5.21 11.62 85.76
N VAL A 736 4.27 12.30 86.42
CA VAL A 736 3.00 12.71 85.77
C VAL A 736 3.27 13.74 84.68
N GLN A 737 4.19 14.68 84.91
CA GLN A 737 4.60 15.66 83.89
C GLN A 737 5.25 14.98 82.68
N GLN A 738 6.12 13.99 82.89
CA GLN A 738 6.68 13.17 81.81
C GLN A 738 5.58 12.42 81.04
N THR A 739 4.60 11.87 81.76
CA THR A 739 3.45 11.18 81.14
C THR A 739 2.63 12.14 80.26
N ARG A 740 2.42 13.39 80.71
CA ARG A 740 1.76 14.44 79.92
C ARG A 740 2.52 14.74 78.62
N GLN A 741 3.84 14.82 78.69
CA GLN A 741 4.69 15.05 77.52
C GLN A 741 4.59 13.87 76.53
N SER A 742 4.63 12.64 77.01
CA SER A 742 4.45 11.44 76.16
C SER A 742 3.08 11.42 75.48
N LEU A 743 1.99 11.76 76.18
CA LEU A 743 0.66 11.87 75.56
C LEU A 743 0.59 12.96 74.49
N SER A 744 1.28 14.09 74.68
CA SER A 744 1.41 15.12 73.65
C SER A 744 2.13 14.61 72.40
N GLN A 745 3.18 13.80 72.56
CA GLN A 745 3.87 13.16 71.42
C GLN A 745 2.96 12.18 70.68
N VAL A 746 2.17 11.38 71.42
CA VAL A 746 1.17 10.46 70.82
C VAL A 746 0.09 11.25 70.06
N THR A 747 -0.33 12.41 70.57
CA THR A 747 -1.29 13.30 69.88
C THR A 747 -0.72 13.78 68.54
N ASN A 748 0.56 14.20 68.50
CA ASN A 748 1.20 14.62 67.26
C ASN A 748 1.32 13.45 66.26
N ALA A 749 1.76 12.28 66.72
CA ALA A 749 1.89 11.09 65.89
C ALA A 749 0.55 10.63 65.30
N THR A 750 -0.53 10.66 66.09
CA THR A 750 -1.88 10.31 65.62
C THR A 750 -2.45 11.32 64.62
N SER A 751 -2.11 12.61 64.77
CA SER A 751 -2.43 13.62 63.76
C SER A 751 -1.68 13.40 62.43
N GLU A 752 -0.41 13.00 62.49
CA GLU A 752 0.39 12.66 61.29
C GLU A 752 -0.17 11.42 60.59
N ILE A 753 -0.54 10.38 61.35
CA ILE A 753 -1.23 9.19 60.80
C ILE A 753 -2.53 9.59 60.09
N GLN A 754 -3.32 10.52 60.64
CA GLN A 754 -4.54 10.99 59.98
C GLN A 754 -4.25 11.60 58.60
N GLN A 755 -3.19 12.41 58.48
CA GLN A 755 -2.79 13.01 57.21
C GLN A 755 -2.32 11.95 56.21
N LEU A 756 -1.51 10.99 56.66
CA LEU A 756 -1.01 9.90 55.81
C LEU A 756 -2.15 9.00 55.31
N VAL A 757 -3.10 8.66 56.17
CA VAL A 757 -4.29 7.88 55.80
C VAL A 757 -5.11 8.61 54.73
N GLY A 758 -5.32 9.93 54.88
CA GLY A 758 -5.98 10.74 53.86
C GLY A 758 -5.22 10.78 52.53
N ALA A 759 -3.89 10.91 52.57
CA ALA A 759 -3.05 10.89 51.38
C ALA A 759 -3.08 9.52 50.66
N ILE A 760 -3.11 8.41 51.41
CA ILE A 760 -3.27 7.05 50.87
C ILE A 760 -4.62 6.90 50.17
N ALA A 761 -5.71 7.34 50.80
CA ALA A 761 -7.05 7.29 50.20
C ALA A 761 -7.10 8.05 48.87
N LEU A 762 -6.56 9.28 48.85
CA LEU A 762 -6.50 10.10 47.64
C LEU A 762 -5.62 9.47 46.54
N ALA A 763 -4.46 8.91 46.91
CA ALA A 763 -3.57 8.23 45.97
C ALA A 763 -4.23 6.97 45.37
N SER A 764 -4.92 6.16 46.18
CA SER A 764 -5.66 4.99 45.70
C SER A 764 -6.81 5.36 44.78
N HIS A 765 -7.54 6.43 45.08
CA HIS A 765 -8.56 6.95 44.18
C HIS A 765 -7.97 7.40 42.84
N GLN A 766 -6.86 8.13 42.85
CA GLN A 766 -6.16 8.52 41.62
C GLN A 766 -5.65 7.32 40.83
N GLN A 767 -5.22 6.24 41.50
CA GLN A 767 -4.84 5.00 40.81
C GLN A 767 -6.03 4.35 40.10
N ILE A 768 -7.24 4.36 40.66
CA ILE A 768 -8.45 3.84 40.00
C ILE A 768 -8.72 4.63 38.71
N ILE A 769 -8.67 5.97 38.76
CA ILE A 769 -8.83 6.83 37.58
C ILE A 769 -7.75 6.54 36.53
N ASN A 770 -6.49 6.41 36.95
CA ASN A 770 -5.39 6.10 36.03
C ASN A 770 -5.57 4.73 35.38
N SER A 771 -6.02 3.72 36.14
CA SER A 771 -6.33 2.40 35.61
C SER A 771 -7.39 2.43 34.51
N GLU A 772 -8.43 3.27 34.64
CA GLU A 772 -9.42 3.43 33.57
C GLU A 772 -8.80 3.95 32.28
N SER A 773 -7.87 4.91 32.37
CA SER A 773 -7.11 5.39 31.22
C SER A 773 -6.25 4.28 30.60
N VAL A 774 -5.62 3.43 31.43
CA VAL A 774 -4.87 2.26 30.93
C VAL A 774 -5.81 1.26 30.24
N ILE A 775 -7.00 1.01 30.78
CA ILE A 775 -8.02 0.15 30.14
C ILE A 775 -8.39 0.72 28.75
N GLN A 776 -8.59 2.04 28.63
CA GLN A 776 -8.85 2.67 27.33
C GLN A 776 -7.69 2.45 26.35
N ASN A 777 -6.45 2.64 26.80
CA ASN A 777 -5.27 2.42 25.95
C ASN A 777 -5.17 0.96 25.49
N ILE A 778 -5.46 -0.01 26.38
CA ILE A 778 -5.49 -1.44 26.02
C ILE A 778 -6.60 -1.74 25.02
N ALA A 779 -7.76 -1.11 25.15
CA ALA A 779 -8.84 -1.23 24.17
C ALA A 779 -8.41 -0.69 22.79
N ASP A 780 -7.70 0.45 22.76
CA ASP A 780 -7.16 1.02 21.53
C ASP A 780 -6.09 0.10 20.88
N VAL A 781 -5.25 -0.57 21.68
CA VAL A 781 -4.28 -1.57 21.21
C VAL A 781 -5.00 -2.82 20.69
N ALA A 782 -6.02 -3.33 21.40
CA ALA A 782 -6.81 -4.49 20.97
C ALA A 782 -7.50 -4.26 19.62
N MET A 783 -7.99 -3.05 19.43
CA MET A 783 -8.59 -2.63 18.18
C MET A 783 -7.58 -2.60 17.03
N THR A 784 -6.38 -2.08 17.30
CA THR A 784 -5.27 -2.06 16.33
C THR A 784 -4.82 -3.48 15.99
N ALA A 785 -4.73 -4.36 16.98
CA ALA A 785 -4.41 -5.78 16.77
C ALA A 785 -5.46 -6.45 15.87
N THR A 786 -6.76 -6.17 16.09
CA THR A 786 -7.86 -6.66 15.25
C THR A 786 -7.74 -6.16 13.81
N GLN A 787 -7.43 -4.86 13.62
CA GLN A 787 -7.18 -4.29 12.28
C GLN A 787 -5.98 -4.94 11.59
N ASN A 788 -4.90 -5.23 12.33
CA ASN A 788 -3.73 -5.92 11.79
C ASN A 788 -4.09 -7.34 11.35
N THR A 789 -4.85 -8.10 12.14
CA THR A 789 -5.33 -9.43 11.76
C THR A 789 -6.19 -9.37 10.49
N GLN A 790 -7.11 -8.42 10.39
CA GLN A 790 -7.94 -8.24 9.19
C GLN A 790 -7.08 -7.90 7.96
N SER A 791 -6.13 -6.98 8.10
CA SER A 791 -5.21 -6.57 7.03
C SER A 791 -4.31 -7.72 6.59
N ALA A 792 -3.79 -8.50 7.55
CA ALA A 792 -3.00 -9.70 7.29
C ALA A 792 -3.81 -10.76 6.52
N THR A 793 -5.08 -10.96 6.89
CA THR A 793 -5.99 -11.90 6.19
C THR A 793 -6.25 -11.45 4.75
N GLN A 794 -6.49 -10.16 4.53
CA GLN A 794 -6.68 -9.59 3.19
C GLN A 794 -5.41 -9.68 2.34
N LEU A 795 -4.24 -9.38 2.93
CA LEU A 795 -2.97 -9.47 2.22
C LEU A 795 -2.64 -10.92 1.87
N SER A 796 -2.91 -11.86 2.78
CA SER A 796 -2.76 -13.30 2.53
C SER A 796 -3.61 -13.76 1.33
N ALA A 797 -4.88 -13.33 1.26
CA ALA A 797 -5.75 -13.64 0.12
C ALA A 797 -5.22 -13.04 -1.19
N SER A 798 -4.73 -11.79 -1.16
CA SER A 798 -4.18 -11.10 -2.33
C SER A 798 -2.88 -11.76 -2.83
N LEU A 799 -2.01 -12.17 -1.91
CA LEU A 799 -0.78 -12.91 -2.23
C LEU A 799 -1.09 -14.30 -2.81
N SER A 800 -2.09 -15.00 -2.26
CA SER A 800 -2.54 -16.27 -2.82
C SER A 800 -3.06 -16.12 -4.26
N GLN A 801 -3.81 -15.04 -4.54
CA GLN A 801 -4.22 -14.71 -5.91
C GLN A 801 -3.03 -14.38 -6.81
N LEU A 802 -2.06 -13.61 -6.32
CA LEU A 802 -0.85 -13.26 -7.07
C LEU A 802 -0.06 -14.52 -7.44
N CYS A 803 0.14 -15.46 -6.52
CA CYS A 803 0.76 -16.76 -6.78
C CYS A 803 -0.01 -17.57 -7.84
N GLY A 804 -1.35 -17.50 -7.83
CA GLY A 804 -2.17 -18.13 -8.86
C GLY A 804 -1.93 -17.52 -10.25
N VAL A 805 -1.85 -16.19 -10.34
CA VAL A 805 -1.62 -15.46 -11.60
C VAL A 805 -0.19 -15.65 -12.12
N THR A 806 0.82 -15.67 -11.23
CA THR A 806 2.21 -15.94 -11.65
C THR A 806 2.37 -17.36 -12.18
N GLU A 807 1.68 -18.34 -11.59
CA GLU A 807 1.67 -19.72 -12.10
C GLU A 807 0.95 -19.81 -13.45
N GLU A 808 -0.17 -19.12 -13.65
CA GLU A 808 -0.85 -19.05 -14.95
C GLU A 808 0.05 -18.41 -16.02
N PHE A 809 0.74 -17.30 -15.70
CA PHE A 809 1.71 -16.69 -16.61
C PHE A 809 2.88 -17.62 -16.93
N LYS A 810 3.41 -18.34 -15.94
CA LYS A 810 4.46 -19.34 -16.16
C LYS A 810 4.00 -20.41 -17.14
N GLN A 811 2.79 -20.96 -16.97
CA GLN A 811 2.20 -21.92 -17.92
C GLN A 811 2.03 -21.35 -19.33
N HIS A 812 1.64 -20.08 -19.46
CA HIS A 812 1.57 -19.41 -20.76
C HIS A 812 2.94 -19.20 -21.40
N LEU A 813 3.97 -18.91 -20.60
CA LEU A 813 5.34 -18.70 -21.08
C LEU A 813 6.03 -20.02 -21.46
N ASP A 814 5.66 -21.12 -20.82
CA ASP A 814 6.17 -22.46 -21.14
C ASP A 814 5.61 -23.00 -22.47
N LYS A 815 4.52 -22.42 -22.99
CA LYS A 815 4.04 -22.71 -24.36
C LYS A 815 4.99 -22.17 -25.44
N PHE A 816 5.81 -21.17 -25.12
CA PHE A 816 6.82 -20.66 -26.04
C PHE A 816 8.08 -21.50 -25.93
N LYS A 817 8.46 -22.14 -27.04
CA LYS A 817 9.76 -22.81 -27.17
C LYS A 817 10.78 -21.76 -27.60
N THR A 818 11.56 -21.28 -26.64
CA THR A 818 12.66 -20.32 -26.85
C THR A 818 13.97 -21.03 -27.04
#